data_AF-A0A8C4ZVV9-F1
#
_entry.id   AF-A0A8C4ZVV9-F1
#
_cell.length_a   1.000
_cell.length_b   1.000
_cell.length_c   1.000
_cell.angle_alpha   90.00
_cell.angle_beta   90.00
_cell.angle_gamma   90.00
#
_symmetry.space_group_name_H-M   'P 1'
#
loop_
_entity.id
_entity.type
_entity.pdbx_description
1 polymer ?
#
loop_
_entity_poly.entity_id
_entity_poly.type
_entity_poly.pdbx_seq_one_letter_code
_entity_poly.pdbx_strand_id
1 'polypeptide(L)'
;MTSMSKAPFALLLSRSLICYQCMYFVAHSVQMVEVLSVKLHCTVASRFAHTVMTSTALNKANSSQEIFFEVDLPKTAFITNFSMEIEGQIYVGVVNEKEQAKKQYEKAVSSGRTAGLVKASGRKMEKFSVSVNIAAKSNVTFILTYEELLQRKFGKYEILTRINPKQLVQNFQIVADIYEPQGIAFVDAHATFLSNELLPLVEKTVTDNKAHISFSPTLDQQRKCPECDGSLINGDFIIKYDVKRASSLGDIQIVNGYFVHFFAPPDLPRIRKNVMFVIDRSWSMSGTRMVQSRLAMESILSDVHPEDYFGIILFDDRIEPWKESLTKATEENVDEAIKFVRQISPRGATNINDAVIKAIHMLQDDRRNKKLPERSVDMIILLTDGINLQRIQQNVCKAIGGNMTLFCLGFGDDVDYSFLDVMAKQNNGVARRIYEASDATLQLQGFYDEVASPLLSAVDLRYPDNAVDSLTPHHFSQLFNGSEIVVAGRLSENDMDNFLASVTDWDVIYPEKDYIFGDFTERLWAYLTIQQLLETSKSGPAEKKSNATAKALEMSLKYSFVTPLTSMVVTKPETEDGPSGPLIADKLTEGRTAGEAGRRTQLMDGDPHFMIELPEREDALCFNINDSPGTIFNLVKDPSIGLLVNGQTIGDKMVAPDGKVNTYFGRLGVVHHSLGVRLEVTTEYITLHSDSTIHSISTFSPNPSVDLLLTKDRSVKVTLRDSVKFDYLGFYTLDSHLLSPSVHGLLGNEQQGINIEVGDLRPGEVPEKPDATMYVKGHQLNVTRILKRGKNVPCWFIHSNGTGSLMAVLKITIVSGLFKTVWTSSRQAHQYCGTV
;
A
#
# COMPACT_ATOMS: atom_id res chain seq x y z
N MET A 1 -37.83 -49.94 -66.87
CA MET A 1 -36.49 -50.40 -66.45
C MET A 1 -36.14 -49.65 -65.15
N THR A 2 -36.88 -49.88 -64.06
CA THR A 2 -36.81 -50.92 -62.98
C THR A 2 -36.11 -50.35 -61.73
N SER A 3 -36.76 -50.04 -60.59
CA SER A 3 -38.18 -50.17 -60.22
C SER A 3 -38.59 -49.34 -58.99
N MET A 4 -39.81 -48.76 -59.06
CA MET A 4 -40.89 -48.61 -58.03
C MET A 4 -40.62 -47.81 -56.73
N SER A 5 -41.25 -46.66 -56.45
CA SER A 5 -42.67 -46.27 -56.23
C SER A 5 -43.14 -46.37 -54.77
N LYS A 6 -43.63 -45.24 -54.20
CA LYS A 6 -44.98 -45.02 -53.60
C LYS A 6 -44.97 -43.95 -52.48
N ALA A 7 -45.85 -42.95 -52.62
CA ALA A 7 -46.50 -42.19 -51.53
C ALA A 7 -47.55 -43.09 -50.81
N PRO A 8 -48.49 -42.66 -49.92
CA PRO A 8 -48.89 -41.33 -49.39
C PRO A 8 -49.36 -41.34 -47.88
N PHE A 9 -50.22 -40.36 -47.48
CA PHE A 9 -51.10 -40.20 -46.27
C PHE A 9 -50.60 -39.30 -45.11
N ALA A 10 -51.39 -38.58 -44.31
CA ALA A 10 -52.60 -37.74 -44.40
C ALA A 10 -53.06 -37.39 -42.95
N LEU A 11 -53.56 -36.15 -42.74
CA LEU A 11 -54.54 -35.67 -41.72
C LEU A 11 -54.27 -35.68 -40.18
N LEU A 12 -54.21 -34.45 -39.62
CA LEU A 12 -55.17 -33.76 -38.70
C LEU A 12 -55.58 -34.32 -37.31
N LEU A 13 -55.78 -33.35 -36.37
CA LEU A 13 -56.41 -33.34 -35.02
C LEU A 13 -55.45 -33.60 -33.83
N SER A 14 -55.52 -32.96 -32.65
CA SER A 14 -56.38 -31.90 -32.09
C SER A 14 -55.83 -31.41 -30.72
N ARG A 15 -55.81 -30.08 -30.53
CA ARG A 15 -56.19 -29.26 -29.35
C ARG A 15 -55.80 -29.65 -27.89
N SER A 16 -55.18 -28.65 -27.23
CA SER A 16 -55.33 -28.15 -25.84
C SER A 16 -54.80 -28.99 -24.66
N LEU A 17 -53.93 -28.40 -23.83
CA LEU A 17 -54.29 -27.80 -22.53
C LEU A 17 -53.06 -27.17 -21.84
N ILE A 18 -53.25 -25.91 -21.39
CA ILE A 18 -52.65 -25.25 -20.23
C ILE A 18 -51.15 -24.85 -20.31
N CYS A 19 -50.94 -23.59 -20.68
CA CYS A 19 -49.78 -22.79 -20.29
C CYS A 19 -50.07 -22.18 -18.92
N TYR A 20 -49.43 -22.67 -17.85
CA TYR A 20 -49.33 -21.93 -16.59
C TYR A 20 -48.05 -21.12 -16.62
N GLN A 21 -48.22 -19.79 -16.52
CA GLN A 21 -47.18 -18.85 -16.12
C GLN A 21 -46.45 -19.37 -14.88
N CYS A 22 -45.14 -19.58 -14.98
CA CYS A 22 -44.25 -19.53 -13.84
C CYS A 22 -43.26 -18.39 -14.10
N MET A 23 -43.46 -17.31 -13.34
CA MET A 23 -42.60 -16.14 -13.25
C MET A 23 -41.15 -16.58 -13.01
N TYR A 24 -40.26 -16.27 -13.94
CA TYR A 24 -38.83 -16.20 -13.63
C TYR A 24 -38.62 -14.97 -12.75
N PHE A 25 -38.62 -15.14 -11.43
CA PHE A 25 -38.01 -14.18 -10.53
C PHE A 25 -36.50 -14.23 -10.79
N VAL A 26 -35.99 -13.28 -11.56
CA VAL A 26 -34.56 -12.93 -11.53
C VAL A 26 -34.32 -12.33 -10.16
N ALA A 27 -33.88 -13.16 -9.21
CA ALA A 27 -33.40 -12.69 -7.91
C ALA A 27 -32.13 -11.88 -8.15
N HIS A 28 -32.29 -10.58 -8.39
CA HIS A 28 -31.20 -9.62 -8.25
C HIS A 28 -30.69 -9.77 -6.82
N SER A 29 -29.39 -10.04 -6.64
CA SER A 29 -28.77 -10.01 -5.32
C SER A 29 -28.90 -8.58 -4.78
N VAL A 30 -29.89 -8.36 -3.92
CA VAL A 30 -30.13 -7.04 -3.34
C VAL A 30 -28.93 -6.70 -2.48
N GLN A 31 -28.17 -5.69 -2.90
CA GLN A 31 -27.08 -5.14 -2.12
C GLN A 31 -27.68 -4.64 -0.79
N MET A 32 -27.29 -5.28 0.32
CA MET A 32 -27.89 -5.05 1.64
C MET A 32 -27.57 -3.66 2.20
N VAL A 33 -26.54 -3.01 1.66
CA VAL A 33 -26.13 -1.64 1.98
C VAL A 33 -26.09 -0.84 0.68
N GLU A 34 -26.82 0.28 0.64
CA GLU A 34 -26.82 1.21 -0.50
C GLU A 34 -26.12 2.51 -0.09
N VAL A 35 -25.23 3.04 -0.94
CA VAL A 35 -24.68 4.39 -0.77
C VAL A 35 -25.60 5.40 -1.47
N LEU A 36 -26.28 6.20 -0.68
CA LEU A 36 -27.26 7.18 -1.14
C LEU A 36 -26.60 8.44 -1.72
N SER A 37 -25.55 8.92 -1.06
CA SER A 37 -24.85 10.12 -1.51
C SER A 37 -23.36 10.07 -1.26
N VAL A 38 -22.59 10.63 -2.19
CA VAL A 38 -21.17 10.91 -2.05
C VAL A 38 -20.95 12.33 -2.53
N LYS A 39 -20.57 13.21 -1.62
CA LYS A 39 -20.27 14.62 -1.91
C LYS A 39 -18.84 14.92 -1.51
N LEU A 40 -18.10 15.51 -2.42
CA LEU A 40 -16.77 16.01 -2.15
C LEU A 40 -16.75 17.51 -2.44
N HIS A 41 -16.39 18.30 -1.43
CA HIS A 41 -16.27 19.74 -1.55
C HIS A 41 -14.87 20.17 -1.16
N CYS A 42 -14.12 20.70 -2.12
CA CYS A 42 -12.78 21.24 -1.92
C CYS A 42 -12.84 22.76 -2.01
N THR A 43 -12.52 23.47 -0.93
CA THR A 43 -12.35 24.92 -0.94
C THR A 43 -10.87 25.24 -0.87
N VAL A 44 -10.35 26.03 -1.80
CA VAL A 44 -8.95 26.47 -1.83
C VAL A 44 -8.91 27.96 -1.62
N ALA A 45 -8.16 28.40 -0.62
CA ALA A 45 -7.83 29.80 -0.39
C ALA A 45 -6.31 29.92 -0.34
N SER A 46 -5.73 30.64 -1.30
CA SER A 46 -4.28 30.90 -1.36
C SER A 46 -3.44 29.63 -1.20
N ARG A 47 -3.63 28.67 -2.13
CA ARG A 47 -2.98 27.35 -2.19
C ARG A 47 -3.31 26.42 -1.02
N PHE A 48 -4.02 26.85 0.02
CA PHE A 48 -4.43 25.98 1.12
C PHE A 48 -5.78 25.35 0.81
N ALA A 49 -5.78 24.03 0.60
CA ALA A 49 -6.95 23.26 0.25
C ALA A 49 -7.59 22.66 1.50
N HIS A 50 -8.89 22.90 1.67
CA HIS A 50 -9.74 22.32 2.69
C HIS A 50 -10.79 21.43 2.00
N THR A 51 -10.71 20.13 2.21
CA THR A 51 -11.58 19.17 1.54
C THR A 51 -12.47 18.44 2.53
N VAL A 52 -13.78 18.50 2.29
CA VAL A 52 -14.81 17.81 3.05
C VAL A 52 -15.44 16.73 2.17
N MET A 53 -15.33 15.48 2.60
CA MET A 53 -15.98 14.33 1.97
C MET A 53 -17.13 13.85 2.85
N THR A 54 -18.34 13.88 2.30
CA THR A 54 -19.56 13.40 2.95
C THR A 54 -20.09 12.17 2.22
N SER A 55 -20.33 11.08 2.92
CA SER A 55 -20.91 9.86 2.36
C SER A 55 -22.04 9.35 3.23
N THR A 56 -23.22 9.14 2.64
CA THR A 56 -24.39 8.61 3.36
C THR A 56 -24.72 7.23 2.83
N ALA A 57 -24.82 6.25 3.74
CA ALA A 57 -25.17 4.88 3.43
C ALA A 57 -26.43 4.44 4.20
N LEU A 58 -27.24 3.61 3.57
CA LEU A 58 -28.47 3.03 4.13
C LEU A 58 -28.32 1.52 4.24
N ASN A 59 -28.54 0.99 5.44
CA ASN A 59 -28.71 -0.44 5.63
C ASN A 59 -30.14 -0.85 5.21
N LYS A 60 -30.27 -1.52 4.07
CA LYS A 60 -31.54 -2.05 3.58
C LYS A 60 -31.91 -3.40 4.21
N ALA A 61 -31.01 -4.07 4.90
CA ALA A 61 -31.31 -5.35 5.53
C ALA A 61 -32.30 -5.21 6.69
N ASN A 62 -32.95 -6.32 7.04
CA ASN A 62 -33.77 -6.44 8.24
C ASN A 62 -32.92 -6.81 9.48
N SER A 63 -31.60 -6.87 9.32
CA SER A 63 -30.62 -7.11 10.38
C SER A 63 -29.57 -6.00 10.37
N SER A 64 -28.82 -5.88 11.46
CA SER A 64 -27.69 -4.96 11.50
C SER A 64 -26.60 -5.38 10.52
N GLN A 65 -25.94 -4.39 9.90
CA GLN A 65 -24.89 -4.59 8.89
C GLN A 65 -23.67 -3.74 9.23
N GLU A 66 -22.49 -4.30 9.00
CA GLU A 66 -21.25 -3.54 9.08
C GLU A 66 -21.07 -2.74 7.78
N ILE A 67 -20.92 -1.42 7.92
CA ILE A 67 -20.73 -0.48 6.81
C ILE A 67 -19.30 0.06 6.87
N PHE A 68 -18.60 -0.01 5.75
CA PHE A 68 -17.24 0.50 5.60
C PHE A 68 -17.25 1.86 4.88
N PHE A 69 -16.52 2.82 5.44
CA PHE A 69 -16.18 4.07 4.78
C PHE A 69 -14.68 4.09 4.51
N GLU A 70 -14.32 4.21 3.22
CA GLU A 70 -12.95 4.17 2.74
C GLU A 70 -12.67 5.36 1.84
N VAL A 71 -11.58 6.09 2.10
CA VAL A 71 -11.17 7.26 1.32
C VAL A 71 -9.67 7.23 1.11
N ASP A 72 -9.22 7.46 -0.13
CA ASP A 72 -7.81 7.70 -0.44
C ASP A 72 -7.55 9.22 -0.41
N LEU A 73 -6.66 9.67 0.48
CA LEU A 73 -6.27 11.07 0.67
C LEU A 73 -4.79 11.30 0.33
N PRO A 74 -4.37 12.50 -0.10
CA PRO A 74 -2.95 12.81 -0.32
C PRO A 74 -2.10 12.61 0.94
N LYS A 75 -0.87 12.08 0.79
CA LYS A 75 0.12 11.96 1.89
C LYS A 75 0.55 13.30 2.48
N THR A 76 0.36 14.37 1.71
CA THR A 76 0.58 15.75 2.14
C THR A 76 -0.56 16.28 3.00
N ALA A 77 -1.74 15.67 2.97
CA ALA A 77 -2.88 16.14 3.72
C ALA A 77 -2.83 15.68 5.18
N PHE A 78 -3.27 16.55 6.08
CA PHE A 78 -3.58 16.17 7.45
C PHE A 78 -5.09 16.08 7.62
N ILE A 79 -5.56 14.96 8.19
CA ILE A 79 -6.96 14.83 8.61
C ILE A 79 -7.16 15.77 9.80
N THR A 80 -8.23 16.55 9.76
CA THR A 80 -8.56 17.56 10.78
C THR A 80 -9.82 17.24 11.54
N ASN A 81 -10.77 16.57 10.88
CA ASN A 81 -12.01 16.15 11.49
C ASN A 81 -12.52 14.89 10.82
N PHE A 82 -13.09 13.99 11.60
CA PHE A 82 -13.94 12.94 11.09
C PHE A 82 -15.11 12.75 12.06
N SER A 83 -16.33 12.75 11.54
CA SER A 83 -17.54 12.51 12.30
C SER A 83 -18.46 11.53 11.60
N MET A 84 -19.23 10.79 12.38
CA MET A 84 -20.30 9.93 11.88
C MET A 84 -21.62 10.34 12.52
N GLU A 85 -22.65 10.48 11.72
CA GLU A 85 -24.02 10.72 12.17
C GLU A 85 -24.83 9.44 12.01
N ILE A 86 -25.38 8.92 13.11
CA ILE A 86 -26.21 7.71 13.13
C ILE A 86 -27.49 8.06 13.88
N GLU A 87 -28.64 7.87 13.25
CA GLU A 87 -29.96 8.12 13.88
C GLU A 87 -30.09 9.54 14.48
N GLY A 88 -29.48 10.54 13.83
CA GLY A 88 -29.48 11.94 14.26
C GLY A 88 -28.51 12.28 15.38
N GLN A 89 -27.72 11.31 15.88
CA GLN A 89 -26.63 11.56 16.82
C GLN A 89 -25.30 11.68 16.08
N ILE A 90 -24.55 12.75 16.37
CA ILE A 90 -23.24 13.02 15.78
C ILE A 90 -22.14 12.54 16.74
N TYR A 91 -21.29 11.64 16.25
CA TYR A 91 -20.10 11.17 16.94
C TYR A 91 -18.87 11.78 16.29
N VAL A 92 -18.21 12.68 17.00
CA VAL A 92 -17.02 13.39 16.50
C VAL A 92 -15.75 12.67 16.95
N GLY A 93 -14.81 12.52 16.03
CA GLY A 93 -13.50 11.96 16.31
C GLY A 93 -12.63 12.90 17.12
N VAL A 94 -11.91 12.36 18.09
CA VAL A 94 -10.97 13.10 18.93
C VAL A 94 -9.55 12.74 18.52
N VAL A 95 -8.72 13.75 18.28
CA VAL A 95 -7.30 13.58 18.01
C VAL A 95 -6.56 13.46 19.34
N ASN A 96 -5.90 12.33 19.54
CA ASN A 96 -5.11 12.02 20.72
C ASN A 96 -3.67 11.70 20.33
N GLU A 97 -2.78 11.64 21.32
CA GLU A 97 -1.44 11.08 21.11
C GLU A 97 -1.56 9.64 20.57
N LYS A 98 -0.68 9.28 19.64
CA LYS A 98 -0.77 8.01 18.92
C LYS A 98 -0.84 6.78 19.83
N GLU A 99 -0.03 6.73 20.89
CA GLU A 99 -0.04 5.62 21.85
C GLU A 99 -1.31 5.58 22.70
N GLN A 100 -1.84 6.75 23.08
CA GLN A 100 -3.09 6.84 23.84
C GLN A 100 -4.28 6.41 22.98
N ALA A 101 -4.33 6.90 21.73
CA ALA A 101 -5.31 6.51 20.73
C ALA A 101 -5.28 5.01 20.44
N LYS A 102 -4.09 4.41 20.33
CA LYS A 102 -3.93 2.96 20.14
C LYS A 102 -4.53 2.17 21.31
N LYS A 103 -4.24 2.56 22.55
CA LYS A 103 -4.83 1.92 23.75
C LYS A 103 -6.36 2.07 23.77
N GLN A 104 -6.88 3.24 23.40
CA GLN A 104 -8.32 3.46 23.31
C GLN A 104 -8.97 2.62 22.21
N TYR A 105 -8.32 2.49 21.04
CA TYR A 105 -8.75 1.63 19.95
C TYR A 105 -8.80 0.17 20.36
N GLU A 106 -7.71 -0.36 20.92
CA GLU A 106 -7.63 -1.75 21.39
C GLU A 106 -8.68 -2.05 22.45
N LYS A 107 -8.90 -1.11 23.39
CA LYS A 107 -9.99 -1.19 24.37
C LYS A 107 -11.35 -1.22 23.69
N ALA A 108 -11.62 -0.30 22.76
CA ALA A 108 -12.88 -0.21 22.03
C ALA A 108 -13.18 -1.51 21.27
N VAL A 109 -12.23 -2.00 20.46
CA VAL A 109 -12.36 -3.25 19.71
C VAL A 109 -12.57 -4.45 20.64
N SER A 110 -11.80 -4.56 21.72
CA SER A 110 -11.97 -5.64 22.71
C SER A 110 -13.33 -5.61 23.42
N SER A 111 -13.94 -4.42 23.54
CA SER A 111 -15.29 -4.22 24.07
C SER A 111 -16.39 -4.30 23.01
N GLY A 112 -16.08 -4.70 21.78
CA GLY A 112 -17.04 -4.80 20.67
C GLY A 112 -17.52 -3.44 20.13
N ARG A 113 -16.85 -2.34 20.48
CA ARG A 113 -17.16 -0.99 20.01
C ARG A 113 -16.51 -0.73 18.66
N THR A 114 -17.16 0.13 17.88
CA THR A 114 -16.65 0.63 16.61
C THR A 114 -15.40 1.50 16.80
N ALA A 115 -14.39 1.32 15.94
CA ALA A 115 -13.20 2.16 15.91
C ALA A 115 -12.59 2.25 14.48
N GLY A 116 -12.10 3.43 14.09
CA GLY A 116 -11.48 3.67 12.78
C GLY A 116 -9.96 3.51 12.76
N LEU A 117 -9.37 3.26 11.59
CA LEU A 117 -7.94 3.04 11.40
C LEU A 117 -7.44 3.61 10.06
N VAL A 118 -6.38 4.42 10.11
CA VAL A 118 -5.69 4.93 8.91
C VAL A 118 -4.57 3.99 8.50
N LYS A 119 -4.49 3.62 7.21
CA LYS A 119 -3.44 2.77 6.62
C LYS A 119 -2.92 3.41 5.33
N ALA A 120 -1.64 3.29 5.00
CA ALA A 120 -1.11 3.79 3.73
C ALA A 120 -1.76 3.10 2.50
N SER A 121 -1.95 3.83 1.39
CA SER A 121 -2.55 3.31 0.14
C SER A 121 -1.91 3.90 -1.10
N GLY A 122 -0.99 3.14 -1.70
CA GLY A 122 -0.28 3.55 -2.91
C GLY A 122 0.82 4.61 -2.70
N ARG A 123 1.24 5.24 -3.82
CA ARG A 123 2.43 6.10 -3.89
C ARG A 123 2.23 7.49 -3.28
N LYS A 124 1.21 8.21 -3.77
CA LYS A 124 0.88 9.59 -3.37
C LYS A 124 -0.20 9.67 -2.28
N MET A 125 -0.93 8.57 -2.03
CA MET A 125 -2.11 8.57 -1.17
C MET A 125 -1.94 7.74 0.10
N GLU A 126 -2.81 7.98 1.07
CA GLU A 126 -3.08 7.17 2.25
C GLU A 126 -4.56 6.80 2.27
N LYS A 127 -4.89 5.61 2.77
CA LYS A 127 -6.27 5.16 2.89
C LYS A 127 -6.77 5.34 4.32
N PHE A 128 -7.74 6.21 4.46
CA PHE A 128 -8.58 6.27 5.63
C PHE A 128 -9.63 5.15 5.54
N SER A 129 -9.79 4.38 6.62
CA SER A 129 -10.82 3.34 6.69
C SER A 129 -11.45 3.27 8.06
N VAL A 130 -12.77 3.20 8.09
CA VAL A 130 -13.55 2.98 9.30
C VAL A 130 -14.71 2.06 8.95
N SER A 131 -15.02 1.13 9.84
CA SER A 131 -16.23 0.33 9.76
C SER A 131 -17.13 0.66 10.93
N VAL A 132 -18.44 0.54 10.79
CA VAL A 132 -19.41 0.74 11.87
C VAL A 132 -20.61 -0.18 11.68
N ASN A 133 -21.14 -0.73 12.77
CA ASN A 133 -22.33 -1.57 12.71
C ASN A 133 -23.59 -0.70 12.80
N ILE A 134 -24.43 -0.76 11.76
CA ILE A 134 -25.64 0.05 11.62
C ILE A 134 -26.87 -0.86 11.71
N ALA A 135 -27.85 -0.43 12.51
CA ALA A 135 -29.09 -1.16 12.72
C ALA A 135 -29.88 -1.36 11.41
N ALA A 136 -30.77 -2.34 11.42
CA ALA A 136 -31.65 -2.63 10.29
C ALA A 136 -32.45 -1.39 9.89
N LYS A 137 -32.52 -1.07 8.59
CA LYS A 137 -33.26 0.08 8.05
C LYS A 137 -32.77 1.45 8.54
N SER A 138 -31.62 1.53 9.20
CA SER A 138 -31.00 2.79 9.62
C SER A 138 -29.95 3.26 8.61
N ASN A 139 -29.67 4.56 8.62
CA ASN A 139 -28.63 5.19 7.81
C ASN A 139 -27.45 5.65 8.68
N VAL A 140 -26.34 5.92 8.01
CA VAL A 140 -25.16 6.57 8.59
C VAL A 140 -24.61 7.59 7.60
N THR A 141 -24.23 8.75 8.10
CA THR A 141 -23.50 9.76 7.32
C THR A 141 -22.09 9.91 7.87
N PHE A 142 -21.09 9.68 7.03
CA PHE A 142 -19.68 9.89 7.33
C PHE A 142 -19.25 11.24 6.79
N ILE A 143 -18.53 12.03 7.59
CA ILE A 143 -17.97 13.32 7.19
C ILE A 143 -16.48 13.28 7.53
N LEU A 144 -15.62 13.34 6.52
CA LEU A 144 -14.17 13.40 6.65
C LEU A 144 -13.67 14.74 6.14
N THR A 145 -12.88 15.44 6.96
CA THR A 145 -12.24 16.71 6.60
C THR A 145 -10.73 16.55 6.65
N TYR A 146 -10.06 17.00 5.59
CA TYR A 146 -8.60 17.05 5.53
C TYR A 146 -8.12 18.30 4.83
N GLU A 147 -6.92 18.74 5.20
CA GLU A 147 -6.33 19.98 4.73
C GLU A 147 -4.90 19.75 4.22
N GLU A 148 -4.52 20.45 3.16
CA GLU A 148 -3.16 20.44 2.63
C GLU A 148 -2.75 21.78 2.04
N LEU A 149 -1.44 22.06 2.08
CA LEU A 149 -0.85 23.12 1.28
C LEU A 149 -0.47 22.54 -0.09
N LEU A 150 -1.08 23.06 -1.15
CA LEU A 150 -0.79 22.65 -2.52
C LEU A 150 0.61 23.09 -2.91
N GLN A 151 1.41 22.15 -3.43
CA GLN A 151 2.80 22.40 -3.83
C GLN A 151 2.87 22.71 -5.33
N ARG A 152 3.47 23.85 -5.68
CA ARG A 152 3.72 24.19 -7.08
C ARG A 152 4.84 23.33 -7.66
N LYS A 153 4.55 22.56 -8.70
CA LYS A 153 5.51 21.72 -9.44
C LYS A 153 5.24 21.84 -10.92
N PHE A 154 6.29 21.88 -11.74
CA PHE A 154 6.17 22.07 -13.20
C PHE A 154 5.29 23.27 -13.59
N GLY A 155 5.35 24.33 -12.78
CA GLY A 155 4.62 25.56 -13.02
C GLY A 155 3.12 25.48 -12.76
N LYS A 156 2.65 24.54 -11.93
CA LYS A 156 1.23 24.38 -11.61
C LYS A 156 1.01 23.74 -10.24
N TYR A 157 -0.16 23.97 -9.68
CA TYR A 157 -0.70 23.24 -8.53
C TYR A 157 -1.60 22.11 -9.04
N GLU A 158 -1.66 21.01 -8.28
CA GLU A 158 -2.49 19.84 -8.59
C GLU A 158 -3.31 19.47 -7.36
N ILE A 159 -4.64 19.50 -7.49
CA ILE A 159 -5.58 18.91 -6.54
C ILE A 159 -5.93 17.54 -7.09
N LEU A 160 -5.62 16.48 -6.34
CA LEU A 160 -5.83 15.10 -6.76
C LEU A 160 -6.80 14.42 -5.80
N THR A 161 -7.94 13.98 -6.32
CA THR A 161 -8.96 13.27 -5.55
C THR A 161 -9.23 11.91 -6.18
N ARG A 162 -9.00 10.83 -5.44
CA ARG A 162 -9.31 9.48 -5.90
C ARG A 162 -10.73 9.09 -5.48
N ILE A 163 -11.50 8.58 -6.43
CA ILE A 163 -12.91 8.30 -6.25
C ILE A 163 -13.21 6.89 -6.71
N ASN A 164 -13.78 6.10 -5.80
CA ASN A 164 -14.18 4.72 -6.06
C ASN A 164 -15.40 4.35 -5.19
N PRO A 165 -16.62 4.78 -5.56
CA PRO A 165 -17.83 4.45 -4.82
C PRO A 165 -18.20 2.96 -4.86
N LYS A 166 -17.59 2.14 -5.74
CA LYS A 166 -17.84 0.69 -5.98
C LYS A 166 -19.27 0.30 -6.40
N GLN A 167 -20.23 1.20 -6.27
CA GLN A 167 -21.64 1.07 -6.66
C GLN A 167 -22.16 2.38 -7.26
N LEU A 168 -23.35 2.35 -7.85
CA LEU A 168 -24.04 3.56 -8.31
C LEU A 168 -24.49 4.39 -7.10
N VAL A 169 -24.38 5.72 -7.21
CA VAL A 169 -24.71 6.65 -6.12
C VAL A 169 -25.77 7.61 -6.58
N GLN A 170 -26.90 7.68 -5.87
CA GLN A 170 -28.05 8.51 -6.27
C GLN A 170 -27.67 9.99 -6.35
N ASN A 171 -26.98 10.48 -5.32
CA ASN A 171 -26.50 11.86 -5.25
C ASN A 171 -24.97 11.89 -5.21
N PHE A 172 -24.34 11.86 -6.38
CA PHE A 172 -22.90 12.01 -6.52
C PHE A 172 -22.55 13.44 -6.93
N GLN A 173 -21.62 14.06 -6.22
CA GLN A 173 -21.19 15.43 -6.51
C GLN A 173 -19.73 15.66 -6.11
N ILE A 174 -18.98 16.30 -7.02
CA ILE A 174 -17.67 16.89 -6.75
C ILE A 174 -17.79 18.38 -6.99
N VAL A 175 -17.36 19.19 -6.03
CA VAL A 175 -17.28 20.65 -6.14
C VAL A 175 -15.91 21.09 -5.70
N ALA A 176 -15.28 21.98 -6.48
CA ALA A 176 -14.09 22.68 -6.07
C ALA A 176 -14.25 24.19 -6.27
N ASP A 177 -14.09 24.94 -5.19
CA ASP A 177 -14.10 26.40 -5.17
C ASP A 177 -12.68 26.89 -4.89
N ILE A 178 -12.07 27.54 -5.87
CA ILE A 178 -10.69 28.05 -5.77
C ILE A 178 -10.74 29.57 -5.73
N TYR A 179 -10.15 30.16 -4.70
CA TYR A 179 -9.94 31.60 -4.55
C TYR A 179 -8.44 31.90 -4.40
N GLU A 180 -7.94 32.73 -5.31
CA GLU A 180 -6.54 33.13 -5.36
C GLU A 180 -6.43 34.65 -5.46
N PRO A 181 -5.99 35.35 -4.40
CA PRO A 181 -5.98 36.81 -4.35
C PRO A 181 -5.18 37.48 -5.48
N GLN A 182 -4.04 36.91 -5.90
CA GLN A 182 -3.26 37.44 -7.03
C GLN A 182 -3.88 37.14 -8.41
N GLY A 183 -4.95 36.34 -8.45
CA GLY A 183 -5.65 35.94 -9.66
C GLY A 183 -5.22 34.57 -10.20
N ILE A 184 -6.11 33.97 -10.98
CA ILE A 184 -5.92 32.64 -11.60
C ILE A 184 -5.38 32.85 -13.02
N ALA A 185 -4.24 32.24 -13.33
CA ALA A 185 -3.64 32.28 -14.67
C ALA A 185 -4.33 31.28 -15.62
N PHE A 186 -4.54 30.06 -15.14
CA PHE A 186 -5.33 29.06 -15.83
C PHE A 186 -5.90 28.06 -14.82
N VAL A 187 -6.97 27.38 -15.20
CA VAL A 187 -7.50 26.22 -14.47
C VAL A 187 -8.07 25.20 -15.46
N ASP A 188 -7.75 23.93 -15.20
CA ASP A 188 -8.18 22.79 -15.97
C ASP A 188 -8.58 21.64 -15.05
N ALA A 189 -9.58 20.86 -15.46
CA ALA A 189 -10.10 19.73 -14.70
C ALA A 189 -10.24 18.53 -15.63
N HIS A 190 -9.67 17.39 -15.22
CA HIS A 190 -9.73 16.13 -15.94
C HIS A 190 -9.95 14.99 -14.95
N ALA A 191 -10.56 13.90 -15.39
CA ALA A 191 -10.60 12.67 -14.61
C ALA A 191 -10.24 11.48 -15.48
N THR A 192 -9.58 10.48 -14.90
CA THR A 192 -9.12 9.28 -15.61
C THR A 192 -10.26 8.39 -16.10
N PHE A 193 -11.46 8.58 -15.53
CA PHE A 193 -12.68 7.86 -15.89
C PHE A 193 -13.64 8.69 -16.76
N LEU A 194 -13.29 9.93 -17.15
CA LEU A 194 -14.12 10.72 -18.04
C LEU A 194 -14.05 10.16 -19.46
N SER A 195 -15.16 9.59 -19.93
CA SER A 195 -15.38 9.31 -21.34
C SER A 195 -15.82 10.59 -22.07
N ASN A 196 -15.81 10.57 -23.40
CA ASN A 196 -16.31 11.68 -24.22
C ASN A 196 -17.74 12.11 -23.87
N GLU A 197 -18.55 11.19 -23.31
CA GLU A 197 -19.94 11.46 -22.89
C GLU A 197 -20.03 12.19 -21.54
N LEU A 198 -19.00 12.07 -20.68
CA LEU A 198 -18.98 12.66 -19.34
C LEU A 198 -18.18 13.95 -19.27
N LEU A 199 -17.28 14.19 -20.21
CA LEU A 199 -16.54 15.45 -20.32
C LEU A 199 -17.45 16.70 -20.26
N PRO A 200 -18.61 16.74 -20.94
CA PRO A 200 -19.50 17.91 -20.89
C PRO A 200 -20.15 18.15 -19.52
N LEU A 201 -20.10 17.18 -18.60
CA LEU A 201 -20.68 17.30 -17.25
C LEU A 201 -19.75 18.00 -16.26
N VAL A 202 -18.50 18.25 -16.64
CA VAL A 202 -17.58 19.04 -15.83
C VAL A 202 -17.87 20.51 -16.11
N GLU A 203 -18.68 21.12 -15.25
CA GLU A 203 -18.95 22.55 -15.32
C GLU A 203 -17.79 23.32 -14.73
N LYS A 204 -17.37 24.37 -15.43
CA LYS A 204 -16.28 25.24 -15.00
C LYS A 204 -16.66 26.69 -15.22
N THR A 205 -16.71 27.47 -14.15
CA THR A 205 -16.82 28.93 -14.22
C THR A 205 -15.56 29.55 -13.64
N VAL A 206 -14.96 30.48 -14.39
CA VAL A 206 -13.69 31.11 -14.02
C VAL A 206 -13.86 32.62 -14.14
N THR A 207 -13.48 33.31 -13.09
CA THR A 207 -13.33 34.78 -13.03
C THR A 207 -11.86 35.11 -12.80
N ASP A 208 -11.51 36.38 -12.63
CA ASP A 208 -10.11 36.77 -12.46
C ASP A 208 -9.41 36.13 -11.27
N ASN A 209 -10.11 35.94 -10.14
CA ASN A 209 -9.55 35.42 -8.89
C ASN A 209 -10.30 34.21 -8.33
N LYS A 210 -11.35 33.73 -9.01
CA LYS A 210 -12.14 32.58 -8.56
C LYS A 210 -12.37 31.57 -9.67
N ALA A 211 -12.34 30.29 -9.32
CA ALA A 211 -12.81 29.21 -10.17
C ALA A 211 -13.76 28.30 -9.40
N HIS A 212 -14.88 27.96 -10.01
CA HIS A 212 -15.81 26.95 -9.51
C HIS A 212 -15.86 25.81 -10.52
N ILE A 213 -15.55 24.60 -10.05
CA ILE A 213 -15.59 23.36 -10.82
C ILE A 213 -16.64 22.47 -10.18
N SER A 214 -17.58 21.97 -10.98
CA SER A 214 -18.62 21.06 -10.52
C SER A 214 -18.71 19.83 -11.42
N PHE A 215 -18.95 18.66 -10.83
CA PHE A 215 -19.23 17.42 -11.55
C PHE A 215 -20.28 16.61 -10.79
N SER A 216 -21.48 16.49 -11.36
CA SER A 216 -22.64 15.88 -10.70
C SER A 216 -23.42 14.95 -11.65
N PRO A 217 -22.85 13.79 -12.03
CA PRO A 217 -23.49 12.84 -12.95
C PRO A 217 -24.72 12.16 -12.33
N THR A 218 -25.76 11.96 -13.16
CA THR A 218 -26.94 11.18 -12.80
C THR A 218 -26.63 9.68 -12.70
N LEU A 219 -27.54 8.89 -12.11
CA LEU A 219 -27.38 7.43 -12.03
C LEU A 219 -27.11 6.80 -13.40
N ASP A 220 -27.84 7.21 -14.44
CA ASP A 220 -27.67 6.65 -15.79
C ASP A 220 -26.32 7.02 -16.40
N GLN A 221 -25.81 8.23 -16.13
CA GLN A 221 -24.48 8.67 -16.55
C GLN A 221 -23.36 7.95 -15.77
N GLN A 222 -23.65 7.40 -14.59
CA GLN A 222 -22.70 6.61 -13.82
C GLN A 222 -22.64 5.14 -14.30
N ARG A 223 -23.67 4.63 -14.98
CA ARG A 223 -23.73 3.22 -15.36
C ARG A 223 -22.68 2.88 -16.41
N LYS A 224 -21.94 1.80 -16.16
CA LYS A 224 -20.96 1.25 -17.11
C LYS A 224 -21.64 0.64 -18.34
N CYS A 225 -22.85 0.14 -18.20
CA CYS A 225 -23.64 -0.45 -19.28
C CYS A 225 -25.15 -0.37 -18.98
N PRO A 226 -26.04 -0.43 -19.99
CA PRO A 226 -27.47 -0.19 -19.83
C PRO A 226 -28.18 -1.09 -18.81
N GLU A 227 -27.70 -2.34 -18.63
CA GLU A 227 -28.33 -3.35 -17.78
C GLU A 227 -27.40 -3.87 -16.66
N CYS A 228 -26.43 -3.06 -16.22
CA CYS A 228 -25.59 -3.43 -15.08
C CYS A 228 -25.62 -2.43 -13.93
N ASP A 229 -25.31 -2.94 -12.75
CA ASP A 229 -25.18 -2.19 -11.49
C ASP A 229 -23.75 -1.64 -11.28
N GLY A 230 -22.86 -1.81 -12.26
CA GLY A 230 -21.49 -1.32 -12.20
C GLY A 230 -21.40 0.18 -12.49
N SER A 231 -20.69 0.92 -11.63
CA SER A 231 -20.34 2.32 -11.87
C SER A 231 -19.06 2.44 -12.70
N LEU A 232 -19.04 3.36 -13.66
CA LEU A 232 -17.83 3.76 -14.39
C LEU A 232 -16.94 4.71 -13.58
N ILE A 233 -17.47 5.32 -12.51
CA ILE A 233 -16.72 6.26 -11.67
C ILE A 233 -15.72 5.45 -10.85
N ASN A 234 -14.52 5.34 -11.36
CA ASN A 234 -13.41 4.71 -10.67
C ASN A 234 -12.08 5.28 -11.19
N GLY A 235 -11.44 6.11 -10.39
CA GLY A 235 -10.14 6.67 -10.71
C GLY A 235 -9.92 8.04 -10.09
N ASP A 236 -9.10 8.84 -10.76
CA ASP A 236 -8.61 10.10 -10.21
C ASP A 236 -9.32 11.28 -10.89
N PHE A 237 -9.83 12.21 -10.09
CA PHE A 237 -10.31 13.53 -10.50
C PHE A 237 -9.22 14.55 -10.15
N ILE A 238 -8.76 15.30 -11.15
CA ILE A 238 -7.53 16.07 -11.09
C ILE A 238 -7.81 17.49 -11.58
N ILE A 239 -7.59 18.46 -10.70
CA ILE A 239 -7.68 19.88 -11.03
C ILE A 239 -6.27 20.45 -11.05
N LYS A 240 -5.88 21.04 -12.19
CA LYS A 240 -4.59 21.70 -12.38
C LYS A 240 -4.84 23.19 -12.58
N TYR A 241 -4.16 24.02 -11.82
CA TYR A 241 -4.24 25.46 -11.98
C TYR A 241 -2.90 26.12 -11.68
N ASP A 242 -2.74 27.37 -12.09
CA ASP A 242 -1.67 28.23 -11.63
C ASP A 242 -2.21 29.65 -11.42
N VAL A 243 -1.43 30.46 -10.74
CA VAL A 243 -1.79 31.82 -10.37
C VAL A 243 -1.11 32.83 -11.28
N LYS A 244 -1.70 34.01 -11.44
CA LYS A 244 -1.02 35.14 -12.09
C LYS A 244 0.15 35.53 -11.18
N ARG A 245 1.36 35.57 -11.74
CA ARG A 245 2.58 35.96 -11.02
C ARG A 245 2.97 37.35 -11.55
N ALA A 246 2.81 38.37 -10.71
CA ALA A 246 3.14 39.75 -11.07
C ALA A 246 4.64 39.92 -11.35
N SER A 247 5.05 41.10 -11.82
CA SER A 247 6.47 41.44 -12.01
C SER A 247 7.25 41.60 -10.71
N SER A 248 6.59 41.52 -9.55
CA SER A 248 7.19 41.59 -8.22
C SER A 248 7.89 40.27 -7.86
N LEU A 249 8.72 40.33 -6.81
CA LEU A 249 9.52 39.17 -6.41
C LEU A 249 8.68 38.06 -5.76
N GLY A 250 7.46 38.36 -5.29
CA GLY A 250 6.58 37.47 -4.54
C GLY A 250 5.46 38.22 -3.82
N ASP A 251 4.52 37.45 -3.24
CA ASP A 251 3.29 37.96 -2.62
C ASP A 251 3.26 37.63 -1.12
N ILE A 252 2.98 38.62 -0.27
CA ILE A 252 2.75 38.41 1.18
C ILE A 252 1.29 38.61 1.51
N GLN A 253 0.69 37.60 2.13
CA GLN A 253 -0.68 37.64 2.61
C GLN A 253 -0.73 37.70 4.13
N ILE A 254 -1.53 38.60 4.68
CA ILE A 254 -1.63 38.81 6.14
C ILE A 254 -3.09 38.70 6.58
N VAL A 255 -3.37 37.82 7.54
CA VAL A 255 -4.70 37.64 8.15
C VAL A 255 -4.54 37.32 9.63
N ASN A 256 -5.28 38.03 10.49
CA ASN A 256 -5.39 37.76 11.94
C ASN A 256 -4.05 37.61 12.69
N GLY A 257 -3.05 38.43 12.35
CA GLY A 257 -1.72 38.39 13.00
C GLY A 257 -0.82 37.25 12.50
N TYR A 258 -1.20 36.55 11.44
CA TYR A 258 -0.35 35.59 10.73
C TYR A 258 -0.08 36.07 9.31
N PHE A 259 1.05 35.67 8.76
CA PHE A 259 1.38 35.95 7.37
C PHE A 259 1.89 34.71 6.64
N VAL A 260 1.71 34.72 5.32
CA VAL A 260 2.26 33.73 4.40
C VAL A 260 2.84 34.45 3.19
N HIS A 261 4.10 34.18 2.89
CA HIS A 261 4.85 34.74 1.79
C HIS A 261 5.08 33.65 0.73
N PHE A 262 4.54 33.87 -0.47
CA PHE A 262 4.73 33.04 -1.66
C PHE A 262 5.80 33.67 -2.55
N PHE A 263 6.93 32.97 -2.74
CA PHE A 263 8.08 33.44 -3.49
C PHE A 263 8.31 32.58 -4.75
N ALA A 264 7.90 33.10 -5.90
CA ALA A 264 8.06 32.46 -7.20
C ALA A 264 8.17 33.48 -8.35
N PRO A 265 9.22 34.33 -8.36
CA PRO A 265 9.39 35.41 -9.35
C PRO A 265 9.30 34.87 -10.78
N PRO A 266 8.54 35.52 -11.68
CA PRO A 266 8.49 35.13 -13.08
C PRO A 266 9.79 35.52 -13.80
N ASP A 267 10.05 34.86 -14.94
CA ASP A 267 11.03 35.30 -15.94
C ASP A 267 12.50 35.45 -15.49
N LEU A 268 12.91 34.76 -14.42
CA LEU A 268 14.32 34.71 -14.04
C LEU A 268 15.16 33.92 -15.06
N PRO A 269 16.37 34.40 -15.40
CA PRO A 269 17.28 33.65 -16.24
C PRO A 269 17.76 32.39 -15.52
N ARG A 270 17.88 31.31 -16.28
CA ARG A 270 18.40 30.03 -15.80
C ARG A 270 19.86 30.16 -15.34
N ILE A 271 20.18 29.56 -14.19
CA ILE A 271 21.55 29.37 -13.72
C ILE A 271 22.12 28.09 -14.36
N ARG A 272 23.35 28.18 -14.89
CA ARG A 272 24.09 27.02 -15.41
C ARG A 272 24.37 26.02 -14.28
N LYS A 273 24.29 24.73 -14.56
CA LYS A 273 24.56 23.68 -13.56
C LYS A 273 25.68 22.74 -13.98
N ASN A 274 26.39 22.21 -12.99
CA ASN A 274 27.34 21.12 -13.15
C ASN A 274 26.75 19.90 -12.43
N VAL A 275 26.35 18.88 -13.18
CA VAL A 275 25.61 17.73 -12.64
C VAL A 275 26.42 16.44 -12.73
N MET A 276 26.60 15.76 -11.58
CA MET A 276 27.20 14.42 -11.53
C MET A 276 26.13 13.37 -11.31
N PHE A 277 25.94 12.48 -12.29
CA PHE A 277 25.06 11.33 -12.17
C PHE A 277 25.83 10.15 -11.58
N VAL A 278 25.44 9.70 -10.39
CA VAL A 278 26.07 8.58 -9.68
C VAL A 278 25.09 7.41 -9.71
N ILE A 279 25.36 6.42 -10.56
CA ILE A 279 24.43 5.37 -10.92
C ILE A 279 24.91 4.03 -10.37
N ASP A 280 24.08 3.43 -9.52
CA ASP A 280 24.28 2.08 -9.02
C ASP A 280 24.12 1.08 -10.16
N ARG A 281 25.10 0.21 -10.32
CA ARG A 281 25.02 -0.93 -11.23
C ARG A 281 25.18 -2.25 -10.51
N SER A 282 24.96 -2.34 -9.21
CA SER A 282 25.01 -3.60 -8.45
C SER A 282 24.12 -4.71 -9.04
N TRP A 283 24.37 -5.97 -8.65
CA TRP A 283 23.52 -7.11 -9.04
C TRP A 283 22.03 -6.91 -8.75
N SER A 284 21.68 -6.19 -7.68
CA SER A 284 20.28 -5.91 -7.31
C SER A 284 19.56 -5.05 -8.35
N MET A 285 20.30 -4.22 -9.09
CA MET A 285 19.77 -3.41 -10.18
C MET A 285 19.45 -4.25 -11.44
N SER A 286 19.70 -5.56 -11.45
CA SER A 286 19.47 -6.41 -12.64
C SER A 286 18.00 -6.44 -13.10
N GLY A 287 17.79 -6.87 -14.35
CA GLY A 287 16.46 -6.96 -14.94
C GLY A 287 15.83 -5.59 -15.26
N THR A 288 14.58 -5.40 -14.87
CA THR A 288 13.76 -4.23 -15.22
C THR A 288 14.36 -2.93 -14.69
N ARG A 289 14.93 -2.93 -13.48
CA ARG A 289 15.55 -1.74 -12.86
C ARG A 289 16.68 -1.17 -13.72
N MET A 290 17.60 -1.99 -14.19
CA MET A 290 18.70 -1.56 -15.08
C MET A 290 18.20 -1.11 -16.46
N VAL A 291 17.19 -1.79 -17.01
CA VAL A 291 16.57 -1.37 -18.28
C VAL A 291 15.95 0.02 -18.13
N GLN A 292 15.16 0.24 -17.09
CA GLN A 292 14.50 1.52 -16.83
C GLN A 292 15.48 2.63 -16.47
N SER A 293 16.52 2.32 -15.69
CA SER A 293 17.57 3.28 -15.34
C SER A 293 18.33 3.77 -16.58
N ARG A 294 18.68 2.85 -17.51
CA ARG A 294 19.31 3.24 -18.79
C ARG A 294 18.38 4.10 -19.63
N LEU A 295 17.13 3.69 -19.83
CA LEU A 295 16.15 4.47 -20.62
C LEU A 295 15.92 5.87 -20.04
N ALA A 296 15.81 5.99 -18.72
CA ALA A 296 15.65 7.28 -18.07
C ALA A 296 16.89 8.16 -18.24
N MET A 297 18.08 7.58 -18.04
CA MET A 297 19.34 8.31 -18.22
C MET A 297 19.57 8.75 -19.67
N GLU A 298 19.16 7.95 -20.66
CA GLU A 298 19.21 8.37 -22.06
C GLU A 298 18.37 9.63 -22.29
N SER A 299 17.13 9.68 -21.79
CA SER A 299 16.31 10.88 -21.91
C SER A 299 16.86 12.06 -21.13
N ILE A 300 17.26 11.85 -19.87
CA ILE A 300 17.80 12.90 -19.02
C ILE A 300 19.03 13.54 -19.68
N LEU A 301 19.92 12.74 -20.28
CA LEU A 301 21.10 13.23 -20.98
C LEU A 301 20.74 14.06 -22.22
N SER A 302 19.71 13.66 -22.97
CA SER A 302 19.18 14.44 -24.10
C SER A 302 18.57 15.78 -23.66
N ASP A 303 18.06 15.87 -22.43
CA ASP A 303 17.45 17.06 -21.86
C ASP A 303 18.46 17.97 -21.11
N VAL A 304 19.72 17.56 -20.95
CA VAL A 304 20.77 18.41 -20.36
C VAL A 304 21.00 19.61 -21.27
N HIS A 305 20.91 20.81 -20.70
CA HIS A 305 21.06 22.04 -21.47
C HIS A 305 22.50 22.20 -22.01
N PRO A 306 22.71 22.65 -23.27
CA PRO A 306 24.04 22.70 -23.89
C PRO A 306 25.11 23.56 -23.22
N GLU A 307 24.69 24.47 -22.33
CA GLU A 307 25.58 25.32 -21.52
C GLU A 307 26.00 24.70 -20.19
N ASP A 308 25.42 23.56 -19.83
CA ASP A 308 25.75 22.82 -18.61
C ASP A 308 26.97 21.92 -18.80
N TYR A 309 27.51 21.50 -17.66
CA TYR A 309 28.54 20.47 -17.59
C TYR A 309 27.97 19.26 -16.87
N PHE A 310 28.34 18.05 -17.32
CA PHE A 310 27.89 16.83 -16.69
C PHE A 310 28.99 15.79 -16.58
N GLY A 311 28.81 14.85 -15.65
CA GLY A 311 29.62 13.66 -15.52
C GLY A 311 28.76 12.48 -15.13
N ILE A 312 29.26 11.27 -15.39
CA ILE A 312 28.60 10.01 -15.03
C ILE A 312 29.62 9.16 -14.27
N ILE A 313 29.21 8.65 -13.13
CA ILE A 313 29.94 7.66 -12.34
C ILE A 313 29.05 6.44 -12.20
N LEU A 314 29.54 5.31 -12.67
CA LEU A 314 28.95 4.01 -12.36
C LEU A 314 29.62 3.47 -11.11
N PHE A 315 28.85 2.84 -10.23
CA PHE A 315 29.43 2.21 -9.06
C PHE A 315 28.83 0.84 -8.75
N ASP A 316 29.71 -0.02 -8.28
CA ASP A 316 29.43 -1.32 -7.70
C ASP A 316 30.37 -1.56 -6.49
N ASP A 317 31.17 -2.63 -6.48
CA ASP A 317 32.36 -2.73 -5.61
C ASP A 317 33.51 -1.81 -6.07
N ARG A 318 33.41 -1.28 -7.30
CA ARG A 318 34.35 -0.38 -7.97
C ARG A 318 33.64 0.89 -8.40
N ILE A 319 34.43 1.92 -8.70
CA ILE A 319 33.93 3.22 -9.15
C ILE A 319 34.52 3.48 -10.53
N GLU A 320 33.65 3.71 -11.50
CA GLU A 320 34.01 3.88 -12.89
C GLU A 320 33.42 5.19 -13.41
N PRO A 321 34.22 6.28 -13.43
CA PRO A 321 33.80 7.50 -14.10
C PRO A 321 33.82 7.31 -15.62
N TRP A 322 32.84 7.86 -16.33
CA TRP A 322 32.83 7.90 -17.80
C TRP A 322 34.02 8.68 -18.37
N LYS A 323 34.33 9.84 -17.75
CA LYS A 323 35.48 10.70 -18.04
C LYS A 323 36.07 11.21 -16.72
N GLU A 324 37.36 11.51 -16.68
CA GLU A 324 38.05 12.01 -15.46
C GLU A 324 37.66 13.44 -15.07
N SER A 325 36.93 14.16 -15.92
CA SER A 325 36.52 15.55 -15.72
C SER A 325 35.11 15.75 -16.26
N LEU A 326 34.35 16.67 -15.65
CA LEU A 326 33.03 17.03 -16.16
C LEU A 326 33.14 17.64 -17.55
N THR A 327 32.20 17.28 -18.41
CA THR A 327 32.22 17.62 -19.83
C THR A 327 31.02 18.50 -20.18
N LYS A 328 31.23 19.50 -21.03
CA LYS A 328 30.14 20.36 -21.52
C LYS A 328 29.14 19.52 -22.32
N ALA A 329 27.85 19.80 -22.15
CA ALA A 329 26.76 19.10 -22.83
C ALA A 329 26.62 19.46 -24.32
N THR A 330 27.68 19.29 -25.11
CA THR A 330 27.58 19.35 -26.57
C THR A 330 26.88 18.10 -27.09
N GLU A 331 26.22 18.21 -28.25
CA GLU A 331 25.53 17.09 -28.91
C GLU A 331 26.44 15.83 -29.02
N GLU A 332 27.69 16.02 -29.45
CA GLU A 332 28.70 14.95 -29.52
C GLU A 332 28.97 14.28 -28.16
N ASN A 333 29.15 15.07 -27.09
CA ASN A 333 29.43 14.52 -25.76
C ASN A 333 28.20 13.83 -25.16
N VAL A 334 27.00 14.33 -25.44
CA VAL A 334 25.74 13.70 -25.04
C VAL A 334 25.58 12.34 -25.74
N ASP A 335 25.86 12.28 -27.05
CA ASP A 335 25.80 11.02 -27.81
C ASP A 335 26.83 9.98 -27.33
N GLU A 336 28.05 10.41 -26.99
CA GLU A 336 29.06 9.53 -26.38
C GLU A 336 28.61 9.01 -25.00
N ALA A 337 28.03 9.88 -24.18
CA ALA A 337 27.51 9.50 -22.86
C ALA A 337 26.33 8.52 -22.97
N ILE A 338 25.42 8.73 -23.92
CA ILE A 338 24.30 7.82 -24.21
C ILE A 338 24.84 6.44 -24.61
N LYS A 339 25.88 6.38 -25.46
CA LYS A 339 26.53 5.11 -25.83
C LYS A 339 27.15 4.41 -24.61
N PHE A 340 27.76 5.15 -23.70
CA PHE A 340 28.29 4.63 -22.45
C PHE A 340 27.17 4.07 -21.54
N VAL A 341 26.07 4.81 -21.37
CA VAL A 341 24.91 4.38 -20.57
C VAL A 341 24.25 3.11 -21.12
N ARG A 342 24.13 2.98 -22.44
CA ARG A 342 23.54 1.78 -23.09
C ARG A 342 24.28 0.49 -22.75
N GLN A 343 25.59 0.58 -22.53
CA GLN A 343 26.48 -0.54 -22.25
C GLN A 343 26.52 -0.92 -20.77
N ILE A 344 25.83 -0.17 -19.89
CA ILE A 344 25.76 -0.53 -18.47
C ILE A 344 25.12 -1.91 -18.34
N SER A 345 25.86 -2.80 -17.68
CA SER A 345 25.38 -4.10 -17.23
C SER A 345 25.45 -4.12 -15.70
N PRO A 346 24.52 -4.82 -15.04
CA PRO A 346 24.66 -5.04 -13.61
C PRO A 346 26.01 -5.74 -13.37
N ARG A 347 26.80 -5.12 -12.47
CA ARG A 347 28.13 -5.27 -11.83
C ARG A 347 28.21 -5.52 -10.31
N GLY A 348 28.81 -6.57 -9.74
CA GLY A 348 29.35 -6.55 -8.37
C GLY A 348 28.40 -6.23 -7.20
N ALA A 349 29.00 -5.67 -6.13
CA ALA A 349 28.32 -5.24 -4.89
C ALA A 349 27.98 -3.74 -4.91
N THR A 350 27.79 -3.08 -3.76
CA THR A 350 27.34 -1.67 -3.69
C THR A 350 28.24 -0.83 -2.77
N ASN A 351 28.98 0.14 -3.33
CA ASN A 351 29.84 1.06 -2.58
C ASN A 351 29.41 2.55 -2.75
N ILE A 352 28.30 2.91 -2.11
CA ILE A 352 27.73 4.28 -2.15
C ILE A 352 28.73 5.33 -1.66
N ASN A 353 29.47 5.03 -0.58
CA ASN A 353 30.35 5.99 0.08
C ASN A 353 31.39 6.54 -0.89
N ASP A 354 32.20 5.65 -1.46
CA ASP A 354 33.33 6.06 -2.26
C ASP A 354 32.86 6.66 -3.60
N ALA A 355 31.73 6.20 -4.14
CA ALA A 355 31.14 6.73 -5.36
C ALA A 355 30.72 8.20 -5.21
N VAL A 356 29.99 8.53 -4.12
CA VAL A 356 29.58 9.91 -3.83
C VAL A 356 30.79 10.77 -3.48
N ILE A 357 31.77 10.25 -2.74
CA ILE A 357 33.01 10.99 -2.43
C ILE A 357 33.81 11.29 -3.72
N LYS A 358 33.91 10.35 -4.66
CA LYS A 358 34.56 10.59 -5.96
C LYS A 358 33.82 11.66 -6.76
N ALA A 359 32.49 11.65 -6.77
CA ALA A 359 31.67 12.70 -7.40
C ALA A 359 31.99 14.09 -6.84
N ILE A 360 32.03 14.21 -5.50
CA ILE A 360 32.36 15.45 -4.80
C ILE A 360 33.76 15.94 -5.16
N HIS A 361 34.76 15.06 -5.11
CA HIS A 361 36.13 15.44 -5.46
C HIS A 361 36.26 15.90 -6.92
N MET A 362 35.61 15.23 -7.87
CA MET A 362 35.63 15.64 -9.28
C MET A 362 35.05 17.05 -9.47
N LEU A 363 33.92 17.35 -8.84
CA LEU A 363 33.33 18.70 -8.86
C LEU A 363 34.26 19.75 -8.22
N GLN A 364 34.83 19.44 -7.05
CA GLN A 364 35.77 20.33 -6.35
C GLN A 364 37.05 20.59 -7.16
N ASP A 365 37.62 19.56 -7.75
CA ASP A 365 38.87 19.64 -8.52
C ASP A 365 38.66 20.42 -9.82
N ASP A 366 37.59 20.18 -10.55
CA ASP A 366 37.30 20.92 -11.78
C ASP A 366 36.93 22.38 -11.51
N ARG A 367 36.27 22.67 -10.39
CA ARG A 367 36.04 24.05 -9.92
C ARG A 367 37.36 24.74 -9.54
N ARG A 368 38.22 24.08 -8.76
CA ARG A 368 39.54 24.59 -8.35
C ARG A 368 40.44 24.87 -9.55
N ASN A 369 40.38 24.00 -10.55
CA ASN A 369 41.16 24.10 -11.79
C ASN A 369 40.51 25.01 -12.85
N LYS A 370 39.43 25.74 -12.50
CA LYS A 370 38.72 26.69 -13.39
C LYS A 370 38.19 26.06 -14.70
N LYS A 371 37.85 24.77 -14.67
CA LYS A 371 37.23 24.07 -15.80
C LYS A 371 35.71 24.23 -15.85
N LEU A 372 35.10 24.56 -14.70
CA LEU A 372 33.67 24.80 -14.57
C LEU A 372 33.36 26.30 -14.60
N PRO A 373 32.16 26.71 -15.07
CA PRO A 373 31.77 28.12 -15.07
C PRO A 373 31.69 28.70 -13.64
N GLU A 374 32.19 29.92 -13.41
CA GLU A 374 32.21 30.51 -12.05
C GLU A 374 30.80 30.70 -11.45
N ARG A 375 29.84 31.16 -12.26
CA ARG A 375 28.43 31.34 -11.88
C ARG A 375 27.60 30.11 -12.24
N SER A 376 27.91 28.99 -11.60
CA SER A 376 27.19 27.73 -11.76
C SER A 376 27.01 27.00 -10.43
N VAL A 377 25.94 26.21 -10.34
CA VAL A 377 25.61 25.39 -9.17
C VAL A 377 26.04 23.94 -9.36
N ASP A 378 26.55 23.32 -8.30
CA ASP A 378 27.00 21.92 -8.31
C ASP A 378 25.93 21.00 -7.76
N MET A 379 25.61 19.93 -8.50
CA MET A 379 24.57 18.97 -8.17
C MET A 379 25.08 17.54 -8.31
N ILE A 380 24.66 16.68 -7.40
CA ILE A 380 24.90 15.23 -7.47
C ILE A 380 23.53 14.55 -7.44
N ILE A 381 23.28 13.66 -8.40
CA ILE A 381 22.07 12.82 -8.45
C ILE A 381 22.52 11.38 -8.27
N LEU A 382 22.25 10.80 -7.10
CA LEU A 382 22.53 9.41 -6.77
C LEU A 382 21.30 8.55 -7.10
N LEU A 383 21.46 7.48 -7.87
CA LEU A 383 20.44 6.46 -8.12
C LEU A 383 20.92 5.12 -7.55
N THR A 384 20.17 4.51 -6.62
CA THR A 384 20.54 3.25 -5.96
C THR A 384 19.31 2.47 -5.47
N ASP A 385 19.41 1.14 -5.41
CA ASP A 385 18.42 0.26 -4.77
C ASP A 385 18.93 -0.39 -3.47
N GLY A 386 20.16 -0.03 -3.04
CA GLY A 386 20.86 -0.65 -1.91
C GLY A 386 20.62 -0.01 -0.54
N ILE A 387 21.03 -0.73 0.50
CA ILE A 387 20.92 -0.35 1.93
C ILE A 387 22.30 0.07 2.44
N ASN A 388 22.38 1.04 3.38
CA ASN A 388 23.69 1.35 3.99
C ASN A 388 23.69 1.96 5.41
N LEU A 389 24.89 2.02 5.97
CA LEU A 389 25.29 2.41 7.32
C LEU A 389 25.31 3.93 7.51
N GLN A 390 24.89 4.39 8.69
CA GLN A 390 24.88 5.81 9.09
C GLN A 390 26.23 6.55 8.92
N ARG A 391 27.37 5.84 8.92
CA ARG A 391 28.69 6.46 8.74
C ARG A 391 28.83 7.19 7.39
N ILE A 392 28.13 6.73 6.35
CA ILE A 392 28.17 7.34 5.02
C ILE A 392 27.59 8.75 5.03
N GLN A 393 26.44 8.95 5.70
CA GLN A 393 25.81 10.27 5.83
C GLN A 393 26.79 11.31 6.39
N GLN A 394 27.56 10.92 7.42
CA GLN A 394 28.56 11.80 8.02
C GLN A 394 29.73 12.11 7.09
N ASN A 395 30.22 11.10 6.35
CA ASN A 395 31.31 11.29 5.39
C ASN A 395 30.89 12.23 4.26
N VAL A 396 29.72 11.99 3.68
CA VAL A 396 29.15 12.79 2.58
C VAL A 396 28.86 14.22 3.04
N CYS A 397 28.21 14.39 4.19
CA CYS A 397 27.91 15.72 4.74
C CYS A 397 29.18 16.56 4.97
N LYS A 398 30.23 15.94 5.53
CA LYS A 398 31.53 16.60 5.72
C LYS A 398 32.20 16.98 4.41
N ALA A 399 32.12 16.11 3.40
CA ALA A 399 32.79 16.32 2.12
C ALA A 399 32.09 17.39 1.25
N ILE A 400 30.75 17.44 1.26
CA ILE A 400 29.98 18.45 0.52
C ILE A 400 30.16 19.84 1.13
N GLY A 401 30.16 19.94 2.47
CA GLY A 401 30.44 21.20 3.17
C GLY A 401 29.45 22.34 2.85
N GLY A 402 28.24 22.01 2.41
CA GLY A 402 27.18 22.97 2.06
C GLY A 402 27.26 23.58 0.65
N ASN A 403 28.28 23.25 -0.15
CA ASN A 403 28.52 23.90 -1.45
C ASN A 403 27.90 23.17 -2.65
N MET A 404 27.27 22.01 -2.42
CA MET A 404 26.68 21.17 -3.47
C MET A 404 25.32 20.66 -3.01
N THR A 405 24.42 20.42 -3.95
CA THR A 405 23.14 19.78 -3.68
C THR A 405 23.21 18.30 -3.98
N LEU A 406 22.83 17.43 -3.03
CA LEU A 406 22.73 15.99 -3.25
C LEU A 406 21.28 15.53 -3.29
N PHE A 407 20.88 15.00 -4.43
CA PHE A 407 19.60 14.33 -4.63
C PHE A 407 19.79 12.81 -4.58
N CYS A 408 18.86 12.10 -3.94
CA CYS A 408 18.92 10.65 -3.80
C CYS A 408 17.65 9.99 -4.34
N LEU A 409 17.81 9.14 -5.35
CA LEU A 409 16.75 8.38 -6.00
C LEU A 409 16.85 6.93 -5.55
N GLY A 410 15.93 6.51 -4.69
CA GLY A 410 15.86 5.15 -4.17
C GLY A 410 14.96 4.29 -5.06
N PHE A 411 15.53 3.32 -5.77
CA PHE A 411 14.78 2.44 -6.67
C PHE A 411 14.21 1.23 -5.92
N GLY A 412 12.89 1.04 -6.00
CA GLY A 412 12.17 -0.08 -5.40
C GLY A 412 11.76 0.16 -3.94
N ASP A 413 11.12 -0.85 -3.36
CA ASP A 413 10.68 -0.83 -1.97
C ASP A 413 11.76 -1.38 -1.01
N ASP A 414 12.74 -2.12 -1.55
CA ASP A 414 13.83 -2.75 -0.78
C ASP A 414 14.92 -1.76 -0.34
N VAL A 415 14.92 -0.55 -0.90
CA VAL A 415 15.88 0.51 -0.57
C VAL A 415 15.62 1.09 0.82
N ASP A 416 16.70 1.36 1.58
CA ASP A 416 16.60 2.14 2.83
C ASP A 416 16.39 3.62 2.51
N TYR A 417 15.14 3.95 2.21
CA TYR A 417 14.74 5.32 1.91
C TYR A 417 14.94 6.27 3.08
N SER A 418 14.85 5.78 4.32
CA SER A 418 15.07 6.64 5.50
C SER A 418 16.52 7.13 5.55
N PHE A 419 17.46 6.25 5.21
CA PHE A 419 18.86 6.59 5.06
C PHE A 419 19.10 7.62 3.94
N LEU A 420 18.51 7.40 2.76
CA LEU A 420 18.64 8.31 1.61
C LEU A 420 18.00 9.68 1.87
N ASP A 421 16.82 9.71 2.49
CA ASP A 421 16.08 10.92 2.82
C ASP A 421 16.88 11.83 3.78
N VAL A 422 17.46 11.24 4.83
CA VAL A 422 18.34 11.97 5.74
C VAL A 422 19.61 12.45 5.02
N MET A 423 20.22 11.62 4.17
CA MET A 423 21.43 11.97 3.44
C MET A 423 21.22 13.15 2.47
N ALA A 424 20.12 13.14 1.71
CA ALA A 424 19.79 14.23 0.79
C ALA A 424 19.50 15.54 1.54
N LYS A 425 18.70 15.48 2.61
CA LYS A 425 18.32 16.66 3.42
C LYS A 425 19.50 17.32 4.12
N GLN A 426 20.47 16.53 4.62
CA GLN A 426 21.71 17.06 5.19
C GLN A 426 22.59 17.80 4.17
N ASN A 427 22.32 17.63 2.88
CA ASN A 427 23.10 18.15 1.77
C ASN A 427 22.22 18.93 0.80
N ASN A 428 21.27 19.72 1.33
CA ASN A 428 20.48 20.71 0.61
C ASN A 428 19.58 20.18 -0.52
N GLY A 429 19.38 18.86 -0.61
CA GLY A 429 18.58 18.22 -1.64
C GLY A 429 17.41 17.41 -1.08
N VAL A 430 16.80 16.62 -1.97
CA VAL A 430 15.59 15.84 -1.70
C VAL A 430 15.82 14.39 -2.13
N ALA A 431 15.26 13.45 -1.36
CA ALA A 431 15.18 12.06 -1.78
C ALA A 431 13.82 11.77 -2.45
N ARG A 432 13.82 10.88 -3.45
CA ARG A 432 12.63 10.40 -4.13
C ARG A 432 12.68 8.90 -4.26
N ARG A 433 11.58 8.22 -3.91
CA ARG A 433 11.42 6.80 -4.19
C ARG A 433 10.93 6.63 -5.62
N ILE A 434 11.59 5.76 -6.37
CA ILE A 434 11.24 5.34 -7.72
C ILE A 434 10.66 3.95 -7.61
N TYR A 435 9.37 3.82 -7.91
CA TYR A 435 8.67 2.56 -7.77
C TYR A 435 8.88 1.70 -9.00
N GLU A 436 9.19 0.41 -8.79
CA GLU A 436 9.40 -0.58 -9.86
C GLU A 436 8.06 -0.96 -10.52
N ALA A 437 7.61 -0.12 -11.44
CA ALA A 437 6.47 -0.38 -12.30
C ALA A 437 6.76 0.11 -13.72
N SER A 438 5.80 -0.03 -14.64
CA SER A 438 5.95 0.35 -16.05
C SER A 438 6.32 1.82 -16.28
N ASP A 439 6.05 2.70 -15.30
CA ASP A 439 6.29 4.14 -15.38
C ASP A 439 7.56 4.61 -14.66
N ALA A 440 8.45 3.73 -14.20
CA ALA A 440 9.66 4.13 -13.48
C ALA A 440 10.56 5.08 -14.28
N THR A 441 10.64 4.89 -15.60
CA THR A 441 11.34 5.81 -16.51
C THR A 441 10.77 7.23 -16.42
N LEU A 442 9.44 7.36 -16.46
CA LEU A 442 8.75 8.66 -16.33
C LEU A 442 8.93 9.27 -14.93
N GLN A 443 8.99 8.44 -13.88
CA GLN A 443 9.25 8.92 -12.52
C GLN A 443 10.64 9.55 -12.40
N LEU A 444 11.66 8.94 -13.02
CA LEU A 444 13.03 9.45 -13.05
C LEU A 444 13.14 10.75 -13.88
N GLN A 445 12.54 10.78 -15.07
CA GLN A 445 12.48 11.97 -15.92
C GLN A 445 11.77 13.12 -15.20
N GLY A 446 10.58 12.86 -14.63
CA GLY A 446 9.82 13.88 -13.90
C GLY A 446 10.57 14.42 -12.69
N PHE A 447 11.34 13.60 -11.99
CA PHE A 447 12.24 14.10 -10.95
C PHE A 447 13.31 15.04 -11.53
N TYR A 448 13.96 14.66 -12.64
CA TYR A 448 14.98 15.52 -13.24
C TYR A 448 14.37 16.85 -13.70
N ASP A 449 13.20 16.83 -14.33
CA ASP A 449 12.48 18.04 -14.76
C ASP A 449 12.21 19.01 -13.60
N GLU A 450 11.96 18.49 -12.39
CA GLU A 450 11.76 19.28 -11.16
C GLU A 450 13.03 20.06 -10.76
N VAL A 451 14.22 19.51 -11.05
CA VAL A 451 15.51 20.06 -10.63
C VAL A 451 16.41 20.55 -11.79
N ALA A 452 15.96 20.42 -13.04
CA ALA A 452 16.77 20.65 -14.24
C ALA A 452 17.16 22.12 -14.45
N SER A 453 16.34 23.05 -13.95
CA SER A 453 16.43 24.48 -14.23
C SER A 453 16.47 25.30 -12.94
N PRO A 454 17.62 25.37 -12.24
CA PRO A 454 17.79 26.27 -11.10
C PRO A 454 17.74 27.74 -11.58
N LEU A 455 17.01 28.57 -10.84
CA LEU A 455 16.84 30.01 -11.10
C LEU A 455 17.58 30.88 -10.09
N LEU A 456 17.59 30.46 -8.82
CA LEU A 456 18.32 31.12 -7.74
C LEU A 456 19.07 30.08 -6.89
N SER A 457 20.14 30.53 -6.24
CA SER A 457 20.92 29.76 -5.25
C SER A 457 21.10 30.57 -3.98
N ALA A 458 21.06 29.91 -2.82
CA ALA A 458 21.17 30.50 -1.49
C ALA A 458 20.16 31.65 -1.27
N VAL A 459 18.87 31.33 -1.44
CA VAL A 459 17.76 32.27 -1.21
C VAL A 459 17.61 32.49 0.29
N ASP A 460 17.71 33.74 0.73
CA ASP A 460 17.57 34.15 2.13
C ASP A 460 16.47 35.21 2.21
N LEU A 461 15.31 34.82 2.72
CA LEU A 461 14.15 35.70 2.91
C LEU A 461 14.22 36.30 4.31
N ARG A 462 14.50 37.60 4.39
CA ARG A 462 14.67 38.30 5.67
C ARG A 462 13.40 39.01 6.09
N TYR A 463 13.08 38.87 7.37
CA TYR A 463 11.95 39.51 8.02
C TYR A 463 12.45 40.28 9.24
N PRO A 464 11.80 41.39 9.64
CA PRO A 464 12.23 42.18 10.79
C PRO A 464 12.08 41.38 12.09
N ASP A 465 13.19 41.16 12.79
CA ASP A 465 13.28 40.34 14.02
C ASP A 465 12.29 40.80 15.11
N ASN A 466 11.97 42.10 15.16
CA ASN A 466 11.11 42.68 16.19
C ASN A 466 9.61 42.51 15.91
N ALA A 467 9.23 42.11 14.70
CA ALA A 467 7.82 42.05 14.29
C ALA A 467 7.28 40.61 14.11
N VAL A 468 8.14 39.59 14.25
CA VAL A 468 7.79 38.18 13.98
C VAL A 468 8.16 37.30 15.18
N ASP A 469 7.15 36.76 15.86
CA ASP A 469 7.32 35.88 17.03
C ASP A 469 7.75 34.46 16.64
N SER A 470 7.31 33.99 15.47
CA SER A 470 7.59 32.64 14.99
C SER A 470 7.59 32.60 13.47
N LEU A 471 8.57 31.89 12.88
CA LEU A 471 8.79 31.83 11.44
C LEU A 471 9.16 30.41 11.00
N THR A 472 8.67 29.97 9.86
CA THR A 472 9.10 28.72 9.19
C THR A 472 10.51 28.89 8.58
N PRO A 473 11.12 27.88 7.92
CA PRO A 473 12.41 28.08 7.27
C PRO A 473 12.32 29.19 6.23
N HIS A 474 13.30 30.08 6.24
CA HIS A 474 13.40 31.24 5.35
C HIS A 474 14.70 31.25 4.53
N HIS A 475 15.56 30.25 4.76
CA HIS A 475 16.76 30.00 3.98
C HIS A 475 16.56 28.75 3.12
N PHE A 476 16.73 28.89 1.81
CA PHE A 476 16.54 27.83 0.84
C PHE A 476 17.76 27.72 -0.06
N SER A 477 18.21 26.49 -0.31
CA SER A 477 19.41 26.23 -1.09
C SER A 477 19.26 26.66 -2.54
N GLN A 478 18.12 26.36 -3.15
CA GLN A 478 17.84 26.60 -4.56
C GLN A 478 16.35 26.87 -4.79
N LEU A 479 16.05 27.70 -5.79
CA LEU A 479 14.72 27.84 -6.38
C LEU A 479 14.77 27.30 -7.81
N PHE A 480 13.91 26.35 -8.15
CA PHE A 480 13.82 25.77 -9.48
C PHE A 480 12.68 26.37 -10.30
N ASN A 481 12.84 26.39 -11.62
CA ASN A 481 11.77 26.80 -12.51
C ASN A 481 10.54 25.93 -12.32
N GLY A 482 9.37 26.56 -12.22
CA GLY A 482 8.11 25.86 -11.97
C GLY A 482 7.89 25.40 -10.53
N SER A 483 8.80 25.71 -9.60
CA SER A 483 8.62 25.54 -8.16
C SER A 483 8.22 26.86 -7.49
N GLU A 484 8.02 26.84 -6.17
CA GLU A 484 7.70 27.99 -5.32
C GLU A 484 8.31 27.78 -3.94
N ILE A 485 8.75 28.87 -3.31
CA ILE A 485 9.12 28.91 -1.89
C ILE A 485 7.96 29.49 -1.11
N VAL A 486 7.62 28.87 0.02
CA VAL A 486 6.55 29.35 0.92
C VAL A 486 7.12 29.51 2.31
N VAL A 487 6.93 30.71 2.88
CA VAL A 487 7.30 31.02 4.27
C VAL A 487 6.07 31.50 5.00
N ALA A 488 5.82 30.99 6.20
CA ALA A 488 4.74 31.45 7.06
C ALA A 488 5.29 31.91 8.40
N GLY A 489 4.62 32.89 9.00
CA GLY A 489 4.98 33.38 10.32
C GLY A 489 3.81 33.96 11.10
N ARG A 490 4.06 34.17 12.39
CA ARG A 490 3.17 34.86 13.32
C ARG A 490 3.77 36.22 13.66
N LEU A 491 2.99 37.27 13.48
CA LEU A 491 3.35 38.64 13.81
C LEU A 491 3.18 38.91 15.31
N SER A 492 4.03 39.78 15.86
CA SER A 492 3.90 40.28 17.22
C SER A 492 2.72 41.26 17.34
N GLU A 493 2.05 41.31 18.50
CA GLU A 493 0.70 41.88 18.70
C GLU A 493 0.49 43.36 18.25
N ASN A 494 1.52 44.17 18.04
CA ASN A 494 1.40 45.61 17.73
C ASN A 494 2.28 46.13 16.57
N ASP A 495 2.90 45.27 15.75
CA ASP A 495 3.97 45.69 14.82
C ASP A 495 3.69 45.44 13.33
N MET A 496 2.41 45.39 12.92
CA MET A 496 2.06 45.29 11.49
C MET A 496 2.68 46.43 10.67
N ASP A 497 2.69 47.66 11.18
CA ASP A 497 3.26 48.82 10.46
C ASP A 497 4.77 48.66 10.26
N ASN A 498 5.49 48.09 11.23
CA ASN A 498 6.92 47.80 11.13
C ASN A 498 7.22 46.68 10.14
N PHE A 499 6.36 45.64 10.10
CA PHE A 499 6.45 44.58 9.10
C PHE A 499 6.24 45.13 7.69
N LEU A 500 5.16 45.90 7.46
CA LEU A 500 4.84 46.49 6.16
C LEU A 500 5.92 47.47 5.68
N ALA A 501 6.50 48.26 6.58
CA ALA A 501 7.59 49.19 6.25
C ALA A 501 8.88 48.49 5.76
N SER A 502 9.08 47.21 6.11
CA SER A 502 10.27 46.43 5.72
C SER A 502 10.10 45.64 4.42
N VAL A 503 8.87 45.55 3.90
CA VAL A 503 8.44 44.64 2.83
C VAL A 503 8.19 45.45 1.53
N THR A 504 9.02 46.45 1.23
CA THR A 504 8.76 47.42 0.14
C THR A 504 8.85 46.84 -1.28
N ASP A 505 9.55 45.72 -1.46
CA ASP A 505 9.77 45.07 -2.76
C ASP A 505 8.78 43.92 -3.05
N TRP A 506 7.83 43.68 -2.13
CA TRP A 506 6.85 42.58 -2.19
C TRP A 506 5.43 43.13 -2.30
N ASP A 507 4.56 42.41 -3.02
CA ASP A 507 3.15 42.76 -3.08
C ASP A 507 2.44 42.27 -1.82
N VAL A 508 1.99 43.20 -0.98
CA VAL A 508 1.19 42.88 0.21
C VAL A 508 -0.28 42.79 -0.18
N ILE A 509 -0.89 41.62 0.05
CA ILE A 509 -2.27 41.32 -0.32
C ILE A 509 -3.08 40.98 0.94
N TYR A 510 -4.25 41.59 1.07
CA TYR A 510 -5.22 41.25 2.12
C TYR A 510 -6.37 40.45 1.50
N PRO A 511 -6.48 39.14 1.78
CA PRO A 511 -7.57 38.31 1.26
C PRO A 511 -8.95 38.81 1.69
N GLU A 512 -9.92 38.72 0.78
CA GLU A 512 -11.31 39.09 1.07
C GLU A 512 -11.96 38.09 2.04
N LYS A 513 -12.55 38.59 3.13
CA LYS A 513 -13.08 37.77 4.23
C LYS A 513 -14.18 36.77 3.80
N ASP A 514 -14.95 37.09 2.77
CA ASP A 514 -16.05 36.24 2.29
C ASP A 514 -15.57 34.99 1.54
N TYR A 515 -14.31 34.96 1.11
CA TYR A 515 -13.75 33.91 0.26
C TYR A 515 -12.62 33.11 0.93
N ILE A 516 -12.43 33.33 2.24
CA ILE A 516 -11.51 32.57 3.08
C ILE A 516 -12.31 31.74 4.08
N PHE A 517 -11.77 30.57 4.46
CA PHE A 517 -12.42 29.70 5.42
C PHE A 517 -11.74 29.82 6.80
N GLY A 518 -12.51 30.24 7.80
CA GLY A 518 -12.02 30.41 9.17
C GLY A 518 -10.69 31.18 9.24
N ASP A 519 -9.76 30.68 10.06
CA ASP A 519 -8.40 31.21 10.21
C ASP A 519 -7.39 30.45 9.34
N PHE A 520 -7.64 30.34 8.03
CA PHE A 520 -6.81 29.53 7.13
C PHE A 520 -5.31 29.88 7.19
N THR A 521 -4.95 31.16 7.33
CA THR A 521 -3.55 31.61 7.40
C THR A 521 -2.85 31.11 8.67
N GLU A 522 -3.55 31.09 9.81
CA GLU A 522 -3.06 30.47 11.04
C GLU A 522 -2.90 28.95 10.86
N ARG A 523 -3.88 28.28 10.26
CA ARG A 523 -3.83 26.83 10.01
C ARG A 523 -2.73 26.45 9.02
N LEU A 524 -2.48 27.28 8.00
CA LEU A 524 -1.38 27.13 7.04
C LEU A 524 -0.03 27.28 7.74
N TRP A 525 0.13 28.32 8.58
CA TRP A 525 1.31 28.47 9.42
C TRP A 525 1.53 27.26 10.33
N ALA A 526 0.48 26.77 10.98
CA ALA A 526 0.54 25.59 11.84
C ALA A 526 0.93 24.33 11.04
N TYR A 527 0.34 24.13 9.86
CA TYR A 527 0.65 23.03 8.95
C TYR A 527 2.13 23.02 8.57
N LEU A 528 2.66 24.15 8.07
CA LEU A 528 4.07 24.27 7.67
C LEU A 528 5.02 24.09 8.87
N THR A 529 4.68 24.67 10.02
CA THR A 529 5.48 24.56 11.24
C THR A 529 5.53 23.11 11.74
N ILE A 530 4.41 22.41 11.73
CA ILE A 530 4.35 20.98 12.09
C ILE A 530 5.21 20.15 11.13
N GLN A 531 5.09 20.37 9.81
CA GLN A 531 5.92 19.67 8.83
C GLN A 531 7.42 19.91 9.09
N GLN A 532 7.83 21.16 9.34
CA GLN A 532 9.21 21.50 9.69
C GLN A 532 9.69 20.78 10.96
N LEU A 533 8.86 20.73 12.01
CA LEU A 533 9.19 20.08 13.27
C LEU A 533 9.29 18.55 13.11
N LEU A 534 8.39 17.95 12.32
CA LEU A 534 8.44 16.53 11.96
C LEU A 534 9.68 16.19 11.13
N GLU A 535 10.20 17.12 10.34
CA GLU A 535 11.46 16.92 9.63
C GLU A 535 12.68 17.10 10.55
N THR A 536 12.63 18.09 11.44
CA THR A 536 13.67 18.32 12.45
C THR A 536 13.77 17.18 13.46
N SER A 537 12.68 16.46 13.74
CA SER A 537 12.71 15.29 14.63
C SER A 537 13.48 14.10 14.06
N LYS A 538 13.61 14.01 12.73
CA LYS A 538 14.33 12.91 12.05
C LYS A 538 15.85 13.09 12.07
N SER A 539 16.35 14.32 12.06
CA SER A 539 17.78 14.64 11.90
C SER A 539 18.31 15.62 12.97
N GLY A 540 19.60 15.55 13.31
CA GLY A 540 20.24 16.42 14.31
C GLY A 540 20.47 15.81 15.71
N PRO A 541 20.97 16.59 16.69
CA PRO A 541 21.26 16.14 18.05
C PRO A 541 20.00 15.63 18.78
N ALA A 542 20.18 14.66 19.69
CA ALA A 542 19.07 14.00 20.40
C ALA A 542 18.15 14.99 21.15
N GLU A 543 18.71 16.02 21.76
CA GLU A 543 17.95 17.05 22.47
C GLU A 543 17.06 17.88 21.51
N LYS A 544 17.62 18.32 20.37
CA LYS A 544 16.85 19.02 19.34
C LYS A 544 15.72 18.15 18.78
N LYS A 545 15.99 16.85 18.58
CA LYS A 545 14.98 15.88 18.13
C LYS A 545 13.83 15.75 19.12
N SER A 546 14.15 15.62 20.42
CA SER A 546 13.16 15.50 21.49
C SER A 546 12.29 16.75 21.58
N ASN A 547 12.90 17.94 21.59
CA ASN A 547 12.18 19.22 21.66
C ASN A 547 11.30 19.43 20.42
N ALA A 548 11.80 19.14 19.23
CA ALA A 548 11.02 19.23 17.99
C ALA A 548 9.83 18.26 17.99
N THR A 549 10.02 17.03 18.49
CA THR A 549 8.96 16.02 18.60
C THR A 549 7.87 16.47 19.58
N ALA A 550 8.25 16.99 20.75
CA ALA A 550 7.30 17.49 21.74
C ALA A 550 6.48 18.67 21.20
N LYS A 551 7.14 19.65 20.57
CA LYS A 551 6.45 20.81 19.98
C LYS A 551 5.56 20.42 18.80
N ALA A 552 6.00 19.47 17.96
CA ALA A 552 5.17 18.94 16.88
C ALA A 552 3.90 18.27 17.40
N LEU A 553 4.02 17.48 18.49
CA LEU A 553 2.90 16.83 19.14
C LEU A 553 1.91 17.86 19.72
N GLU A 554 2.41 18.83 20.48
CA GLU A 554 1.60 19.90 21.07
C GLU A 554 0.81 20.66 20.00
N MET A 555 1.47 21.08 18.92
CA MET A 555 0.80 21.78 17.82
C MET A 555 -0.19 20.87 17.08
N SER A 556 0.16 19.60 16.86
CA SER A 556 -0.75 18.63 16.21
C SER A 556 -2.05 18.48 17.01
N LEU A 557 -1.97 18.41 18.35
CA LEU A 557 -3.13 18.34 19.23
C LEU A 557 -3.90 19.67 19.24
N LYS A 558 -3.22 20.81 19.34
CA LYS A 558 -3.84 22.15 19.37
C LYS A 558 -4.71 22.42 18.12
N TYR A 559 -4.22 22.03 16.94
CA TYR A 559 -4.90 22.26 15.66
C TYR A 559 -5.71 21.06 15.15
N SER A 560 -5.80 20.00 15.97
CA SER A 560 -6.46 18.73 15.64
C SER A 560 -5.97 18.08 14.35
N PHE A 561 -4.67 18.19 14.05
CA PHE A 561 -4.07 17.51 12.91
C PHE A 561 -3.69 16.07 13.26
N VAL A 562 -4.12 15.12 12.43
CA VAL A 562 -3.61 13.75 12.44
C VAL A 562 -2.26 13.73 11.72
N THR A 563 -1.20 13.45 12.47
CA THR A 563 0.18 13.45 12.01
C THR A 563 0.86 12.14 12.42
N PRO A 564 2.14 11.88 12.08
CA PRO A 564 2.82 10.67 12.53
C PRO A 564 2.87 10.48 14.06
N LEU A 565 2.62 11.54 14.85
CA LEU A 565 2.64 11.57 16.32
C LEU A 565 1.25 11.50 16.97
N THR A 566 0.18 11.73 16.21
CA THR A 566 -1.21 11.74 16.69
C THR A 566 -2.07 10.73 15.92
N SER A 567 -3.19 10.33 16.51
CA SER A 567 -4.18 9.48 15.86
C SER A 567 -5.57 9.94 16.26
N MET A 568 -6.53 9.80 15.34
CA MET A 568 -7.92 10.10 15.63
C MET A 568 -8.67 8.84 16.04
N VAL A 569 -9.45 8.93 17.12
CA VAL A 569 -10.32 7.85 17.59
C VAL A 569 -11.76 8.36 17.61
N VAL A 570 -12.68 7.60 17.05
CA VAL A 570 -14.12 7.84 17.17
C VAL A 570 -14.70 6.68 17.94
N THR A 571 -15.43 6.99 19.01
CA THR A 571 -16.15 5.98 19.79
C THR A 571 -17.62 6.36 19.86
N LYS A 572 -18.50 5.41 19.58
CA LYS A 572 -19.92 5.51 19.95
C LYS A 572 -20.03 5.28 21.47
N PRO A 573 -20.37 6.28 22.31
CA PRO A 573 -20.61 6.07 23.73
C PRO A 573 -21.79 5.13 23.97
N GLU A 574 -21.77 4.43 25.10
CA GLU A 574 -22.95 3.76 25.66
C GLU A 574 -23.93 4.85 26.09
N THR A 575 -25.18 4.80 25.63
CA THR A 575 -26.21 5.77 26.02
C THR A 575 -26.54 5.61 27.52
N GLU A 576 -26.14 6.56 28.35
CA GLU A 576 -26.69 6.80 29.69
C GLU A 576 -27.78 7.88 29.59
N ASP A 577 -29.06 7.50 29.66
CA ASP A 577 -30.17 8.32 30.17
C ASP A 577 -31.49 7.51 30.29
N GLY A 578 -32.03 7.39 31.50
CA GLY A 578 -33.49 7.25 31.75
C GLY A 578 -34.02 5.92 32.32
N PRO A 579 -34.76 5.93 33.46
CA PRO A 579 -35.08 4.76 34.27
C PRO A 579 -36.31 3.99 33.76
N SER A 580 -36.11 3.18 32.72
CA SER A 580 -37.01 2.08 32.37
C SER A 580 -36.29 1.10 31.44
N GLY A 581 -35.36 0.32 32.03
CA GLY A 581 -34.77 -0.89 31.45
C GLY A 581 -33.72 -0.67 30.34
N PRO A 582 -32.55 -1.33 30.38
CA PRO A 582 -31.61 -1.29 29.28
C PRO A 582 -32.19 -2.06 28.09
N LEU A 583 -32.55 -1.35 27.01
CA LEU A 583 -32.65 -1.96 25.69
C LEU A 583 -31.22 -2.16 25.16
N ILE A 584 -30.59 -3.24 25.64
CA ILE A 584 -29.44 -3.81 24.96
C ILE A 584 -29.97 -4.32 23.62
N ALA A 585 -29.41 -3.83 22.51
CA ALA A 585 -29.53 -4.51 21.22
C ALA A 585 -28.70 -5.80 21.28
N ASP A 586 -29.18 -6.77 22.06
CA ASP A 586 -28.69 -8.13 22.02
C ASP A 586 -29.16 -8.79 20.72
N LYS A 587 -28.25 -9.56 20.14
CA LYS A 587 -28.48 -10.62 19.16
C LYS A 587 -29.84 -11.31 19.46
N LEU A 588 -30.84 -11.18 18.57
CA LEU A 588 -32.22 -11.65 18.79
C LEU A 588 -32.33 -13.13 19.23
N THR A 589 -33.27 -13.39 20.16
CA THR A 589 -33.61 -14.68 20.80
C THR A 589 -35.01 -15.18 20.37
N GLU A 590 -35.29 -16.50 20.42
CA GLU A 590 -36.66 -17.05 20.50
C GLU A 590 -36.82 -18.12 21.62
N GLY A 591 -37.85 -17.94 22.46
CA GLY A 591 -38.84 -18.95 22.90
C GLY A 591 -38.50 -20.03 23.95
N ARG A 592 -39.00 -19.88 25.19
CA ARG A 592 -39.02 -20.91 26.26
C ARG A 592 -40.14 -21.95 26.09
N THR A 593 -39.81 -23.26 26.22
CA THR A 593 -40.47 -24.19 27.17
C THR A 593 -39.64 -25.47 27.39
N ALA A 594 -39.37 -25.75 28.67
CA ALA A 594 -39.10 -27.01 29.36
C ALA A 594 -38.25 -28.12 28.68
N GLY A 595 -37.08 -28.41 29.28
CA GLY A 595 -36.35 -29.66 29.07
C GLY A 595 -34.88 -29.54 29.46
N GLU A 596 -34.55 -29.99 30.68
CA GLU A 596 -33.19 -30.15 31.17
C GLU A 596 -32.33 -31.02 30.25
N ALA A 597 -31.12 -30.56 29.93
CA ALA A 597 -29.83 -31.30 29.95
C ALA A 597 -28.79 -30.56 29.09
N GLY A 598 -27.69 -30.13 29.72
CA GLY A 598 -26.67 -29.28 29.11
C GLY A 598 -25.94 -29.88 27.90
N ARG A 599 -25.57 -29.01 26.96
CA ARG A 599 -24.58 -29.31 25.92
C ARG A 599 -23.66 -28.12 25.71
N ARG A 600 -22.37 -28.35 25.97
CA ARG A 600 -21.23 -27.42 25.79
C ARG A 600 -21.13 -26.92 24.35
N THR A 601 -21.05 -25.60 24.14
CA THR A 601 -20.61 -24.95 22.90
C THR A 601 -19.07 -25.02 22.80
N GLN A 602 -18.58 -25.55 21.68
CA GLN A 602 -17.15 -25.63 21.33
C GLN A 602 -16.65 -24.25 20.88
N LEU A 603 -15.55 -23.78 21.50
CA LEU A 603 -14.74 -22.69 20.94
C LEU A 603 -14.13 -23.19 19.62
N MET A 604 -14.26 -22.41 18.54
CA MET A 604 -13.70 -22.78 17.24
C MET A 604 -12.17 -22.60 17.17
N ASP A 605 -11.54 -23.64 16.63
CA ASP A 605 -10.12 -23.81 16.30
C ASP A 605 -9.55 -22.67 15.42
N GLY A 606 -8.23 -22.43 15.55
CA GLY A 606 -7.47 -21.48 14.72
C GLY A 606 -7.34 -21.87 13.23
N ASP A 607 -6.44 -21.20 12.50
CA ASP A 607 -6.22 -21.41 11.06
C ASP A 607 -5.99 -22.91 10.70
N PRO A 608 -6.57 -23.42 9.60
CA PRO A 608 -6.51 -24.84 9.27
C PRO A 608 -5.08 -25.33 8.97
N HIS A 609 -4.72 -26.52 9.47
CA HIS A 609 -3.39 -27.14 9.25
C HIS A 609 -3.13 -27.44 7.77
N PHE A 610 -4.16 -27.89 7.06
CA PHE A 610 -4.07 -28.31 5.66
C PHE A 610 -5.06 -27.57 4.80
N MET A 611 -4.62 -27.23 3.59
CA MET A 611 -5.47 -26.76 2.50
C MET A 611 -5.06 -27.49 1.23
N ILE A 612 -6.04 -28.12 0.59
CA ILE A 612 -5.86 -28.99 -0.58
C ILE A 612 -6.66 -28.39 -1.72
N GLU A 613 -5.98 -28.00 -2.79
CA GLU A 613 -6.61 -27.46 -3.99
C GLU A 613 -6.99 -28.62 -4.91
N LEU A 614 -8.25 -28.68 -5.35
CA LEU A 614 -8.74 -29.75 -6.20
C LEU A 614 -8.49 -29.38 -7.68
N PRO A 615 -7.72 -30.15 -8.45
CA PRO A 615 -7.26 -29.75 -9.79
C PRO A 615 -8.38 -29.43 -10.81
N GLU A 616 -9.59 -29.96 -10.60
CA GLU A 616 -10.72 -29.84 -11.52
C GLU A 616 -11.83 -28.90 -11.00
N ARG A 617 -11.62 -28.18 -9.88
CA ARG A 617 -12.61 -27.25 -9.30
C ARG A 617 -11.94 -26.01 -8.70
N GLU A 618 -12.59 -24.85 -8.75
CA GLU A 618 -12.15 -23.63 -8.05
C GLU A 618 -12.37 -23.67 -6.52
N ASP A 619 -12.46 -24.87 -5.93
CA ASP A 619 -12.72 -25.09 -4.50
C ASP A 619 -11.55 -25.84 -3.83
N ALA A 620 -11.25 -25.49 -2.58
CA ALA A 620 -10.25 -26.19 -1.77
C ALA A 620 -10.86 -26.92 -0.56
N LEU A 621 -10.15 -27.92 -0.05
CA LEU A 621 -10.46 -28.66 1.18
C LEU A 621 -9.58 -28.20 2.31
N CYS A 622 -10.15 -27.90 3.47
CA CYS A 622 -9.41 -27.48 4.66
C CYS A 622 -9.69 -28.41 5.85
N PHE A 623 -8.67 -28.80 6.61
CA PHE A 623 -8.88 -29.55 7.86
C PHE A 623 -7.69 -29.46 8.83
N ASN A 624 -7.97 -29.74 10.10
CA ASN A 624 -6.98 -29.94 11.16
C ASN A 624 -6.75 -31.43 11.42
N ILE A 625 -5.52 -31.80 11.74
CA ILE A 625 -5.19 -33.09 12.37
C ILE A 625 -4.78 -32.77 13.81
N ASN A 626 -5.70 -33.00 14.74
CA ASN A 626 -5.46 -32.84 16.17
C ASN A 626 -5.21 -34.22 16.77
N ASP A 627 -3.93 -34.62 16.80
CA ASP A 627 -3.45 -35.88 17.39
C ASP A 627 -2.61 -35.55 18.65
N SER A 628 -2.15 -36.55 19.40
CA SER A 628 -1.28 -36.31 20.56
C SER A 628 -0.01 -35.54 20.17
N PRO A 629 0.43 -34.56 20.97
CA PRO A 629 1.71 -33.89 20.77
C PRO A 629 2.84 -34.92 20.66
N GLY A 630 3.63 -34.83 19.60
CA GLY A 630 4.72 -35.75 19.30
C GLY A 630 4.43 -36.75 18.18
N THR A 631 3.18 -36.90 17.74
CA THR A 631 2.82 -37.76 16.60
C THR A 631 3.49 -37.25 15.31
N ILE A 632 4.10 -38.16 14.53
CA ILE A 632 4.79 -37.83 13.28
C ILE A 632 4.03 -38.43 12.10
N PHE A 633 3.59 -37.57 11.19
CA PHE A 633 2.84 -37.93 9.99
C PHE A 633 3.74 -37.96 8.76
N ASN A 634 3.52 -38.95 7.90
CA ASN A 634 4.07 -38.94 6.54
C ASN A 634 3.24 -38.02 5.64
N LEU A 635 3.81 -36.87 5.26
CA LEU A 635 3.12 -35.84 4.49
C LEU A 635 3.22 -36.12 2.99
N VAL A 636 4.43 -36.39 2.49
CA VAL A 636 4.71 -36.71 1.09
C VAL A 636 5.82 -37.76 1.01
N LYS A 637 5.65 -38.76 0.15
CA LYS A 637 6.68 -39.74 -0.20
C LYS A 637 6.58 -40.03 -1.69
N ASP A 638 7.59 -39.61 -2.44
CA ASP A 638 7.70 -39.90 -3.87
C ASP A 638 8.96 -40.73 -4.14
N PRO A 639 8.82 -42.06 -4.34
CA PRO A 639 9.94 -42.95 -4.62
C PRO A 639 10.65 -42.63 -5.94
N SER A 640 9.95 -42.11 -6.95
CA SER A 640 10.53 -41.91 -8.29
C SER A 640 11.51 -40.75 -8.34
N ILE A 641 11.23 -39.67 -7.61
CA ILE A 641 12.14 -38.51 -7.50
C ILE A 641 13.02 -38.57 -6.24
N GLY A 642 12.70 -39.46 -5.30
CA GLY A 642 13.46 -39.68 -4.07
C GLY A 642 13.11 -38.71 -2.93
N LEU A 643 11.93 -38.08 -2.96
CA LEU A 643 11.47 -37.09 -2.00
C LEU A 643 10.71 -37.74 -0.83
N LEU A 644 11.00 -37.31 0.40
CA LEU A 644 10.29 -37.67 1.61
C LEU A 644 10.07 -36.42 2.47
N VAL A 645 8.84 -36.20 2.93
CA VAL A 645 8.46 -35.14 3.85
C VAL A 645 7.63 -35.75 4.99
N ASN A 646 8.07 -35.53 6.22
CA ASN A 646 7.33 -35.88 7.43
C ASN A 646 7.16 -34.66 8.33
N GLY A 647 6.07 -34.60 9.11
CA GLY A 647 5.82 -33.53 10.08
C GLY A 647 5.44 -34.07 11.44
N GLN A 648 5.96 -33.44 12.51
CA GLN A 648 5.64 -33.76 13.90
C GLN A 648 4.74 -32.68 14.51
N THR A 649 3.66 -33.12 15.18
CA THR A 649 2.76 -32.22 15.91
C THR A 649 3.34 -31.82 17.27
N ILE A 650 3.08 -30.59 17.71
CA ILE A 650 3.35 -30.08 19.06
C ILE A 650 2.08 -29.45 19.63
N GLY A 651 1.93 -29.43 20.95
CA GLY A 651 0.76 -28.85 21.61
C GLY A 651 0.81 -27.32 21.69
N ASP A 652 -0.36 -26.69 21.66
CA ASP A 652 -0.54 -25.26 21.92
C ASP A 652 -0.16 -24.91 23.38
N LYS A 653 0.45 -23.73 23.59
CA LYS A 653 0.85 -23.24 24.92
C LYS A 653 -0.33 -22.79 25.76
N MET A 654 -1.48 -22.53 25.15
CA MET A 654 -2.75 -22.26 25.84
C MET A 654 -3.66 -23.48 25.76
N VAL A 655 -4.06 -24.02 26.92
CA VAL A 655 -5.08 -25.07 26.99
C VAL A 655 -6.45 -24.40 26.90
N ALA A 656 -7.25 -24.81 25.90
CA ALA A 656 -8.60 -24.30 25.76
C ALA A 656 -9.47 -24.66 26.99
N PRO A 657 -10.50 -23.86 27.33
CA PRO A 657 -11.35 -24.09 28.51
C PRO A 657 -12.05 -25.46 28.56
N ASP A 658 -12.10 -26.18 27.43
CA ASP A 658 -12.70 -27.50 27.29
C ASP A 658 -11.74 -28.67 27.60
N GLY A 659 -10.46 -28.36 27.89
CA GLY A 659 -9.42 -29.34 28.21
C GLY A 659 -8.81 -30.04 26.99
N LYS A 660 -9.17 -29.66 25.76
CA LYS A 660 -8.52 -30.18 24.55
C LYS A 660 -7.24 -29.39 24.26
N VAL A 661 -6.16 -30.12 24.01
CA VAL A 661 -4.89 -29.56 23.55
C VAL A 661 -4.94 -29.52 22.03
N ASN A 662 -5.08 -28.32 21.47
CA ASN A 662 -4.89 -28.12 20.04
C ASN A 662 -3.43 -28.36 19.70
N THR A 663 -3.16 -28.99 18.56
CA THR A 663 -1.79 -29.30 18.15
C THR A 663 -1.50 -28.71 16.79
N TYR A 664 -0.27 -28.32 16.48
CA TYR A 664 0.14 -27.85 15.15
C TYR A 664 1.50 -28.45 14.78
N PHE A 665 1.92 -28.38 13.51
CA PHE A 665 3.20 -28.95 13.08
C PHE A 665 4.39 -28.11 13.52
N GLY A 666 4.97 -28.41 14.68
CA GLY A 666 6.14 -27.68 15.19
C GLY A 666 7.48 -28.08 14.58
N ARG A 667 7.56 -29.26 13.94
CA ARG A 667 8.79 -29.75 13.30
C ARG A 667 8.50 -30.45 11.97
N LEU A 668 9.30 -30.15 10.95
CA LEU A 668 9.23 -30.77 9.63
C LEU A 668 10.59 -31.37 9.25
N GLY A 669 10.57 -32.56 8.66
CA GLY A 669 11.73 -33.25 8.13
C GLY A 669 11.57 -33.49 6.64
N VAL A 670 12.55 -33.05 5.84
CA VAL A 670 12.56 -33.19 4.38
C VAL A 670 13.83 -33.95 3.96
N VAL A 671 13.69 -34.97 3.12
CA VAL A 671 14.81 -35.72 2.54
C VAL A 671 14.65 -35.80 1.03
N HIS A 672 15.73 -35.53 0.31
CA HIS A 672 15.81 -35.77 -1.12
C HIS A 672 17.00 -36.70 -1.40
N HIS A 673 16.72 -38.00 -1.54
CA HIS A 673 17.74 -39.05 -1.62
C HIS A 673 18.68 -38.84 -2.82
N SER A 674 18.13 -38.47 -3.98
CA SER A 674 18.91 -38.26 -5.21
C SER A 674 19.81 -37.02 -5.18
N LEU A 675 19.58 -36.10 -4.23
CA LEU A 675 20.36 -34.87 -4.06
C LEU A 675 21.22 -34.90 -2.79
N GLY A 676 21.17 -35.98 -1.99
CA GLY A 676 21.92 -36.09 -0.74
C GLY A 676 21.48 -35.10 0.36
N VAL A 677 20.31 -34.47 0.22
CA VAL A 677 19.85 -33.39 1.11
C VAL A 677 18.94 -33.94 2.21
N ARG A 678 19.21 -33.52 3.44
CA ARG A 678 18.33 -33.73 4.60
C ARG A 678 18.15 -32.43 5.38
N LEU A 679 16.91 -31.96 5.51
CA LEU A 679 16.56 -30.70 6.14
C LEU A 679 15.62 -30.94 7.33
N GLU A 680 15.92 -30.31 8.47
CA GLU A 680 15.00 -30.21 9.60
C GLU A 680 14.60 -28.74 9.78
N VAL A 681 13.29 -28.50 9.89
CA VAL A 681 12.71 -27.18 10.15
C VAL A 681 11.95 -27.25 11.47
N THR A 682 12.23 -26.34 12.40
CA THR A 682 11.51 -26.21 13.68
C THR A 682 11.10 -24.75 13.91
N THR A 683 10.31 -24.50 14.94
CA THR A 683 9.95 -23.14 15.39
C THR A 683 11.15 -22.31 15.87
N GLU A 684 12.28 -22.95 16.19
CA GLU A 684 13.43 -22.29 16.82
C GLU A 684 14.67 -22.27 15.91
N TYR A 685 14.84 -23.30 15.08
CA TYR A 685 16.02 -23.47 14.23
C TYR A 685 15.70 -24.24 12.94
N ILE A 686 16.57 -24.06 11.95
CA ILE A 686 16.58 -24.84 10.71
C ILE A 686 17.99 -25.42 10.52
N THR A 687 18.07 -26.73 10.31
CA THR A 687 19.33 -27.44 10.08
C THR A 687 19.32 -28.15 8.74
N LEU A 688 20.33 -27.84 7.92
CA LEU A 688 20.59 -28.53 6.66
C LEU A 688 21.78 -29.48 6.83
N HIS A 689 21.57 -30.73 6.43
CA HIS A 689 22.59 -31.76 6.33
C HIS A 689 22.82 -32.04 4.84
N SER A 690 24.01 -31.70 4.34
CA SER A 690 24.48 -32.00 3.00
C SER A 690 25.91 -32.55 3.11
N ASP A 691 26.19 -33.69 2.47
CA ASP A 691 27.54 -34.26 2.35
C ASP A 691 28.40 -34.23 3.64
N SER A 692 27.82 -34.65 4.77
CA SER A 692 28.48 -34.78 6.08
C SER A 692 28.77 -33.48 6.87
N THR A 693 28.27 -32.32 6.44
CA THR A 693 28.41 -31.04 7.17
C THR A 693 27.06 -30.52 7.68
N ILE A 694 27.07 -29.92 8.88
CA ILE A 694 25.88 -29.32 9.53
C ILE A 694 26.01 -27.80 9.44
N HIS A 695 25.01 -27.13 8.88
CA HIS A 695 24.97 -25.67 8.80
C HIS A 695 23.70 -25.13 9.48
N SER A 696 23.87 -24.19 10.42
CA SER A 696 22.80 -23.33 10.97
C SER A 696 22.72 -22.05 10.14
N ILE A 697 21.62 -21.79 9.45
CA ILE A 697 21.61 -20.87 8.29
C ILE A 697 20.55 -19.77 8.42
N SER A 698 20.94 -18.54 8.06
CA SER A 698 20.02 -17.44 7.67
C SER A 698 19.89 -17.25 6.15
N THR A 699 20.82 -17.74 5.32
CA THR A 699 20.70 -17.92 3.84
C THR A 699 21.84 -18.79 3.33
N PHE A 700 21.58 -19.79 2.46
CA PHE A 700 22.60 -20.71 1.93
C PHE A 700 22.19 -21.32 0.58
N SER A 701 23.15 -21.42 -0.35
CA SER A 701 22.98 -22.13 -1.64
C SER A 701 24.22 -23.02 -1.87
N PRO A 702 24.10 -24.35 -1.64
CA PRO A 702 25.26 -25.24 -1.78
C PRO A 702 25.51 -25.72 -3.22
N ASN A 703 24.53 -25.63 -4.13
CA ASN A 703 24.65 -26.10 -5.52
C ASN A 703 23.51 -25.50 -6.39
N PRO A 704 23.62 -25.38 -7.73
CA PRO A 704 22.64 -24.70 -8.59
C PRO A 704 21.32 -25.48 -8.79
N SER A 705 21.05 -26.50 -7.96
CA SER A 705 19.81 -27.29 -7.96
C SER A 705 19.02 -27.15 -6.66
N VAL A 706 19.52 -26.37 -5.68
CA VAL A 706 18.90 -26.17 -4.37
C VAL A 706 19.06 -24.71 -3.93
N ASP A 707 17.96 -23.95 -3.92
CA ASP A 707 17.90 -22.59 -3.39
C ASP A 707 17.12 -22.55 -2.09
N LEU A 708 17.73 -22.03 -1.02
CA LEU A 708 17.12 -21.95 0.30
C LEU A 708 17.07 -20.49 0.76
N LEU A 709 15.87 -19.90 0.69
CA LEU A 709 15.60 -18.52 1.06
C LEU A 709 14.88 -18.48 2.42
N LEU A 710 15.58 -17.95 3.43
CA LEU A 710 15.00 -17.69 4.74
C LEU A 710 14.59 -16.22 4.84
N THR A 711 13.31 -15.97 5.11
CA THR A 711 12.83 -14.62 5.43
C THR A 711 12.56 -14.57 6.93
N LYS A 712 13.38 -13.81 7.67
CA LYS A 712 13.25 -13.69 9.13
C LYS A 712 11.81 -13.32 9.51
N ASP A 713 11.21 -14.09 10.41
CA ASP A 713 9.86 -13.91 10.97
C ASP A 713 8.70 -13.94 9.93
N ARG A 714 8.92 -14.48 8.71
CA ARG A 714 7.88 -14.46 7.65
C ARG A 714 7.67 -15.75 6.88
N SER A 715 8.69 -16.39 6.30
CA SER A 715 8.50 -17.64 5.52
C SER A 715 9.83 -18.34 5.20
N VAL A 716 9.78 -19.66 4.97
CA VAL A 716 10.93 -20.50 4.61
C VAL A 716 10.71 -21.08 3.21
N LYS A 717 11.37 -20.57 2.18
CA LYS A 717 11.23 -21.12 0.83
C LYS A 717 12.43 -22.03 0.52
N VAL A 718 12.15 -23.31 0.26
CA VAL A 718 13.16 -24.32 -0.10
C VAL A 718 12.89 -24.80 -1.52
N THR A 719 13.56 -24.21 -2.50
CA THR A 719 13.41 -24.58 -3.91
C THR A 719 14.40 -25.70 -4.25
N LEU A 720 13.90 -26.94 -4.26
CA LEU A 720 14.59 -28.12 -4.79
C LEU A 720 14.03 -28.36 -6.19
N ARG A 721 14.79 -28.06 -7.26
CA ARG A 721 14.36 -28.19 -8.68
C ARG A 721 12.84 -27.98 -8.86
N ASP A 722 12.38 -26.80 -8.45
CA ASP A 722 11.01 -26.25 -8.55
C ASP A 722 9.86 -26.84 -7.70
N SER A 723 10.08 -27.75 -6.73
CA SER A 723 8.92 -28.55 -6.25
C SER A 723 8.21 -28.14 -4.94
N VAL A 724 8.80 -27.41 -3.98
CA VAL A 724 8.16 -27.22 -2.64
C VAL A 724 8.37 -25.81 -2.07
N LYS A 725 7.36 -25.25 -1.40
CA LYS A 725 7.43 -23.97 -0.67
C LYS A 725 6.90 -24.17 0.75
N PHE A 726 7.60 -23.67 1.77
CA PHE A 726 7.11 -23.67 3.15
C PHE A 726 6.70 -22.26 3.59
N ASP A 727 5.65 -22.17 4.39
CA ASP A 727 5.32 -20.95 5.11
C ASP A 727 5.29 -21.26 6.61
N TYR A 728 5.45 -20.23 7.45
CA TYR A 728 5.96 -20.31 8.83
C TYR A 728 5.06 -21.03 9.87
N LEU A 729 4.34 -22.11 9.49
CA LEU A 729 3.92 -23.30 10.29
C LEU A 729 2.70 -24.04 9.67
N GLY A 730 2.53 -24.01 8.35
CA GLY A 730 1.51 -24.77 7.61
C GLY A 730 2.09 -25.32 6.30
N PHE A 731 1.74 -26.56 5.96
CA PHE A 731 2.27 -27.25 4.77
C PHE A 731 1.36 -27.00 3.56
N TYR A 732 1.91 -26.45 2.48
CA TYR A 732 1.16 -26.10 1.26
C TYR A 732 1.96 -26.50 0.02
N THR A 733 1.45 -27.41 -0.81
CA THR A 733 2.06 -27.70 -2.12
C THR A 733 1.52 -26.73 -3.16
N LEU A 734 2.38 -25.93 -3.79
CA LEU A 734 1.97 -24.96 -4.81
C LEU A 734 1.98 -25.51 -6.24
N ASP A 735 2.70 -26.61 -6.51
CA ASP A 735 2.80 -27.19 -7.85
C ASP A 735 2.79 -28.72 -7.79
N SER A 736 1.59 -29.30 -7.64
CA SER A 736 1.42 -30.76 -7.58
C SER A 736 1.88 -31.46 -8.86
N HIS A 737 1.89 -30.77 -10.01
CA HIS A 737 2.27 -31.29 -11.32
C HIS A 737 3.71 -31.80 -11.44
N LEU A 738 4.57 -31.51 -10.46
CA LEU A 738 5.99 -31.92 -10.46
C LEU A 738 6.25 -33.24 -9.71
N LEU A 739 5.23 -33.81 -9.06
CA LEU A 739 5.31 -35.11 -8.38
C LEU A 739 5.02 -36.25 -9.36
N SER A 740 5.61 -37.41 -9.14
CA SER A 740 5.41 -38.58 -9.99
C SER A 740 4.06 -39.26 -9.70
N PRO A 741 3.50 -40.04 -10.65
CA PRO A 741 2.30 -40.84 -10.41
C PRO A 741 2.43 -41.88 -9.27
N SER A 742 3.66 -42.11 -8.79
CA SER A 742 3.98 -43.00 -7.68
C SER A 742 4.07 -42.29 -6.33
N VAL A 743 3.70 -41.01 -6.24
CA VAL A 743 3.68 -40.26 -4.98
C VAL A 743 2.54 -40.73 -4.06
N HIS A 744 2.87 -40.94 -2.79
CA HIS A 744 1.94 -41.41 -1.75
C HIS A 744 2.20 -40.62 -0.45
N GLY A 745 1.27 -40.67 0.50
CA GLY A 745 1.33 -39.86 1.73
C GLY A 745 0.13 -38.93 1.83
N LEU A 746 0.00 -38.17 2.93
CA LEU A 746 -1.15 -37.32 3.20
C LEU A 746 -1.57 -36.45 1.99
N LEU A 747 -0.58 -35.88 1.31
CA LEU A 747 -0.79 -34.95 0.19
C LEU A 747 -0.36 -35.53 -1.16
N GLY A 748 0.22 -36.74 -1.16
CA GLY A 748 0.52 -37.49 -2.39
C GLY A 748 -0.69 -38.22 -2.96
N ASN A 749 -1.62 -38.66 -2.11
CA ASN A 749 -2.78 -39.47 -2.52
C ASN A 749 -3.85 -38.69 -3.31
N GLU A 750 -3.71 -37.38 -3.46
CA GLU A 750 -4.68 -36.50 -4.12
C GLU A 750 -4.54 -36.46 -5.65
N GLN A 751 -3.37 -36.83 -6.18
CA GLN A 751 -3.17 -36.91 -7.63
C GLN A 751 -3.84 -38.12 -8.30
N GLN A 752 -4.46 -39.02 -7.52
CA GLN A 752 -5.20 -40.17 -8.06
C GLN A 752 -6.69 -39.89 -8.34
N GLY A 753 -7.13 -38.62 -8.26
CA GLY A 753 -8.52 -38.24 -8.54
C GLY A 753 -9.49 -38.76 -7.49
N ILE A 754 -9.67 -37.99 -6.42
CA ILE A 754 -10.72 -38.29 -5.42
C ILE A 754 -12.03 -37.70 -5.94
N ASN A 755 -13.03 -38.56 -6.19
CA ASN A 755 -14.36 -38.09 -6.58
C ASN A 755 -15.09 -37.55 -5.34
N ILE A 756 -15.48 -36.26 -5.37
CA ILE A 756 -16.09 -35.55 -4.25
C ILE A 756 -17.39 -34.89 -4.69
N GLU A 757 -18.47 -35.21 -3.97
CA GLU A 757 -19.79 -34.60 -4.15
C GLU A 757 -20.15 -33.81 -2.90
N VAL A 758 -20.59 -32.56 -3.07
CA VAL A 758 -21.09 -31.72 -1.97
C VAL A 758 -22.60 -31.59 -2.15
N GLY A 759 -23.35 -32.04 -1.16
CA GLY A 759 -24.81 -32.02 -1.13
C GLY A 759 -25.33 -31.46 0.19
N ASP A 760 -26.64 -31.28 0.28
CA ASP A 760 -27.34 -30.83 1.50
C ASP A 760 -26.79 -29.54 2.11
N LEU A 761 -26.64 -28.49 1.29
CA LEU A 761 -26.31 -27.14 1.74
C LEU A 761 -27.34 -26.65 2.75
N ARG A 762 -26.85 -26.21 3.91
CA ARG A 762 -27.63 -25.72 5.05
C ARG A 762 -27.02 -24.41 5.55
N PRO A 763 -27.82 -23.49 6.09
CA PRO A 763 -27.27 -22.29 6.73
C PRO A 763 -26.38 -22.69 7.90
N GLY A 764 -25.11 -22.26 7.90
CA GLY A 764 -24.21 -22.46 9.04
C GLY A 764 -24.42 -21.39 10.12
N GLU A 765 -23.71 -21.50 11.24
CA GLU A 765 -23.83 -20.56 12.38
C GLU A 765 -23.50 -19.10 12.01
N VAL A 766 -22.75 -18.90 10.92
CA VAL A 766 -22.50 -17.60 10.30
C VAL A 766 -23.09 -17.61 8.88
N PRO A 767 -23.92 -16.63 8.48
CA PRO A 767 -24.63 -16.64 7.20
C PRO A 767 -23.72 -16.77 5.95
N GLU A 768 -22.50 -16.24 6.05
CA GLU A 768 -21.48 -16.28 4.98
C GLU A 768 -20.69 -17.60 4.93
N LYS A 769 -20.96 -18.50 5.88
CA LYS A 769 -20.29 -19.80 6.04
C LYS A 769 -21.32 -20.93 6.04
N PRO A 770 -21.91 -21.28 4.89
CA PRO A 770 -22.87 -22.38 4.82
C PRO A 770 -22.22 -23.70 5.23
N ASP A 771 -23.02 -24.54 5.89
CA ASP A 771 -22.69 -25.93 6.18
C ASP A 771 -23.15 -26.82 5.02
N ALA A 772 -22.49 -27.93 4.78
CA ALA A 772 -22.89 -28.91 3.78
C ALA A 772 -22.48 -30.33 4.20
N THR A 773 -23.06 -31.33 3.55
CA THR A 773 -22.60 -32.72 3.61
C THR A 773 -21.70 -32.99 2.40
N MET A 774 -20.46 -33.41 2.64
CA MET A 774 -19.52 -33.82 1.60
C MET A 774 -19.38 -35.34 1.56
N TYR A 775 -19.43 -35.92 0.36
CA TYR A 775 -19.28 -37.34 0.10
C TYR A 775 -17.92 -37.60 -0.55
N VAL A 776 -17.06 -38.34 0.15
CA VAL A 776 -15.71 -38.69 -0.32
C VAL A 776 -15.54 -40.21 -0.29
N LYS A 777 -15.38 -40.85 -1.46
CA LYS A 777 -15.25 -42.32 -1.59
C LYS A 777 -16.27 -43.09 -0.73
N GLY A 778 -17.54 -42.70 -0.78
CA GLY A 778 -18.64 -43.36 -0.05
C GLY A 778 -18.79 -42.99 1.43
N HIS A 779 -17.99 -42.05 1.95
CA HIS A 779 -18.08 -41.56 3.33
C HIS A 779 -18.70 -40.16 3.38
N GLN A 780 -19.62 -39.93 4.32
CA GLN A 780 -20.23 -38.62 4.57
C GLN A 780 -19.42 -37.83 5.60
N LEU A 781 -19.15 -36.56 5.30
CA LEU A 781 -18.42 -35.61 6.12
C LEU A 781 -19.22 -34.32 6.25
N ASN A 782 -19.31 -33.75 7.46
CA ASN A 782 -19.87 -32.41 7.62
C ASN A 782 -18.78 -31.37 7.35
N VAL A 783 -19.09 -30.39 6.51
CA VAL A 783 -18.17 -29.33 6.12
C VAL A 783 -18.80 -27.94 6.28
N THR A 784 -18.00 -26.92 6.57
CA THR A 784 -18.41 -25.51 6.57
C THR A 784 -17.56 -24.70 5.62
N ARG A 785 -18.16 -23.77 4.88
CA ARG A 785 -17.39 -22.88 4.00
C ARG A 785 -16.62 -21.84 4.81
N ILE A 786 -15.32 -21.73 4.59
CA ILE A 786 -14.46 -20.73 5.23
C ILE A 786 -13.60 -19.99 4.19
N LEU A 787 -13.22 -18.74 4.48
CA LEU A 787 -12.25 -17.97 3.72
C LEU A 787 -10.95 -17.83 4.54
N LYS A 788 -9.79 -18.07 3.92
CA LYS A 788 -8.51 -17.99 4.62
C LYS A 788 -8.05 -16.54 4.81
N ARG A 789 -7.47 -16.21 5.98
CA ARG A 789 -6.70 -14.96 6.16
C ARG A 789 -5.46 -14.95 5.26
N GLY A 790 -5.38 -13.96 4.37
CA GLY A 790 -4.20 -13.73 3.52
C GLY A 790 -4.24 -14.36 2.12
N LYS A 791 -5.28 -15.13 1.76
CA LYS A 791 -5.55 -15.56 0.36
C LYS A 791 -7.06 -15.63 0.10
N ASN A 792 -7.51 -15.07 -1.02
CA ASN A 792 -8.93 -15.05 -1.44
C ASN A 792 -9.44 -16.39 -2.03
N VAL A 793 -8.99 -17.53 -1.51
CA VAL A 793 -9.45 -18.85 -1.99
C VAL A 793 -10.46 -19.42 -0.97
N PRO A 794 -11.74 -19.64 -1.35
CA PRO A 794 -12.72 -20.27 -0.46
C PRO A 794 -12.42 -21.77 -0.28
N CYS A 795 -12.57 -22.29 0.94
CA CYS A 795 -12.40 -23.73 1.19
C CYS A 795 -13.50 -24.33 2.08
N TRP A 796 -13.71 -25.64 1.93
CA TRP A 796 -14.61 -26.45 2.75
C TRP A 796 -13.85 -27.02 3.95
N PHE A 797 -14.14 -26.51 5.15
CA PHE A 797 -13.54 -26.98 6.39
C PHE A 797 -14.25 -28.23 6.92
N ILE A 798 -13.52 -29.33 7.08
CA ILE A 798 -14.05 -30.59 7.58
C ILE A 798 -14.11 -30.57 9.11
N HIS A 799 -15.31 -30.76 9.67
CA HIS A 799 -15.52 -30.86 11.12
C HIS A 799 -14.96 -32.18 11.69
N SER A 800 -14.69 -32.20 13.01
CA SER A 800 -14.22 -33.38 13.76
C SER A 800 -12.75 -33.79 13.52
N ASN A 801 -11.90 -32.84 13.15
CA ASN A 801 -10.43 -32.99 13.11
C ASN A 801 -9.93 -34.13 12.22
N GLY A 802 -10.70 -34.53 11.21
CA GLY A 802 -10.35 -35.61 10.28
C GLY A 802 -10.14 -36.99 10.93
N THR A 803 -10.48 -37.18 12.21
CA THR A 803 -10.13 -38.39 12.95
C THR A 803 -10.95 -39.61 12.50
N GLY A 804 -10.28 -40.76 12.35
CA GLY A 804 -10.88 -42.05 12.03
C GLY A 804 -11.16 -42.28 10.54
N SER A 805 -12.18 -41.65 9.98
CA SER A 805 -12.66 -41.97 8.62
C SER A 805 -11.86 -41.27 7.51
N LEU A 806 -11.46 -40.01 7.69
CA LEU A 806 -10.65 -39.29 6.71
C LEU A 806 -9.22 -39.84 6.65
N MET A 807 -8.66 -40.24 7.79
CA MET A 807 -7.32 -40.85 7.86
C MET A 807 -7.24 -42.18 7.11
N ALA A 808 -8.29 -43.00 7.19
CA ALA A 808 -8.39 -44.26 6.45
C ALA A 808 -8.57 -44.02 4.95
N VAL A 809 -9.39 -43.04 4.56
CA VAL A 809 -9.65 -42.67 3.16
C VAL A 809 -8.42 -42.06 2.48
N LEU A 810 -7.64 -41.25 3.20
CA LEU A 810 -6.41 -40.61 2.73
C LEU A 810 -5.13 -41.44 3.00
N LYS A 811 -5.26 -42.68 3.51
CA LYS A 811 -4.14 -43.58 3.88
C LYS A 811 -3.02 -42.87 4.67
N ILE A 812 -3.40 -42.07 5.65
CA ILE A 812 -2.45 -41.32 6.48
C ILE A 812 -1.64 -42.30 7.32
N THR A 813 -0.31 -42.22 7.25
CA THR A 813 0.60 -43.15 7.94
C THR A 813 1.41 -42.42 9.01
N ILE A 814 1.40 -42.96 10.23
CA ILE A 814 2.23 -42.49 11.34
C ILE A 814 3.60 -43.18 11.27
N VAL A 815 4.67 -42.41 11.44
CA VAL A 815 6.06 -42.88 11.38
C VAL A 815 6.79 -42.71 12.70
N SER A 816 7.80 -43.54 12.96
CA SER A 816 8.58 -43.52 14.22
C SER A 816 9.71 -42.49 14.24
N GLY A 817 9.84 -41.63 13.23
CA GLY A 817 10.85 -40.58 13.18
C GLY A 817 10.72 -39.67 11.95
N LEU A 818 11.14 -38.41 12.10
CA LEU A 818 11.09 -37.36 11.07
C LEU A 818 11.78 -37.74 9.75
N PHE A 819 12.72 -38.68 9.78
CA PHE A 819 13.50 -39.11 8.61
C PHE A 819 13.39 -40.62 8.32
N LYS A 820 12.42 -41.30 8.93
CA LYS A 820 12.18 -42.73 8.75
C LYS A 820 11.06 -42.96 7.73
N THR A 821 11.16 -44.05 6.97
CA THR A 821 10.13 -44.49 6.01
C THR A 821 9.44 -45.76 6.51
N VAL A 822 8.15 -45.92 6.20
CA VAL A 822 7.46 -47.23 6.32
C VAL A 822 7.82 -48.11 5.12
N TRP A 823 8.25 -49.34 5.40
CA TRP A 823 8.42 -50.40 4.41
C TRP A 823 7.12 -51.20 4.33
N THR A 824 6.39 -51.09 3.21
CA THR A 824 5.39 -52.09 2.84
C THR A 824 6.05 -53.09 1.91
N SER A 825 6.32 -54.29 2.42
CA SER A 825 6.85 -55.42 1.65
C SER A 825 5.79 -55.93 0.67
N SER A 826 6.04 -55.79 -0.63
CA SER A 826 5.47 -56.66 -1.66
C SER A 826 6.59 -57.40 -2.39
N ARG A 827 7.32 -58.21 -1.63
CA ARG A 827 7.98 -59.43 -2.13
C ARG A 827 7.54 -60.60 -1.26
N GLN A 828 6.42 -61.22 -1.64
CA GLN A 828 6.19 -62.65 -1.43
C GLN A 828 5.15 -63.13 -2.46
N ALA A 829 5.63 -63.39 -3.67
CA ALA A 829 5.03 -64.35 -4.60
C ALA A 829 6.16 -64.90 -5.49
N HIS A 830 7.04 -65.68 -4.88
CA HIS A 830 7.73 -66.84 -5.45
C HIS A 830 8.91 -67.22 -4.55
N GLN A 831 8.67 -68.15 -3.63
CA GLN A 831 9.50 -69.36 -3.43
C GLN A 831 8.98 -70.14 -2.21
N TYR A 832 7.98 -70.97 -2.44
CA TYR A 832 7.98 -72.33 -1.87
C TYR A 832 8.30 -73.27 -3.03
N CYS A 833 9.60 -73.53 -3.22
CA CYS A 833 10.12 -74.75 -3.81
C CYS A 833 11.60 -74.84 -3.41
N GLY A 834 11.92 -75.73 -2.48
CA GLY A 834 13.29 -75.91 -1.97
C GLY A 834 13.32 -76.44 -0.53
N THR A 835 12.92 -77.71 -0.40
CA THR A 835 13.04 -78.57 0.78
C THR A 835 14.46 -78.66 1.36
N VAL A 836 14.56 -78.48 2.67
CA VAL A 836 15.19 -79.30 3.74
C VAL A 836 15.69 -78.39 4.85
#